data_AF-A0A7K5L9Q0-F1
#
_entry.id   AF-A0A7K5L9Q0-F1
#
_cell.length_a   1.000
_cell.length_b   1.000
_cell.length_c   1.000
_cell.angle_alpha   90.00
_cell.angle_beta   90.00
_cell.angle_gamma   90.00
#
_symmetry.space_group_name_H-M   'P 1'
#
loop_
_entity.id
_entity.type
_entity.pdbx_description
1 polymer ?
#
loop_
_entity_poly.entity_id
_entity_poly.type
_entity_poly.pdbx_seq_one_letter_code
_entity_poly.pdbx_strand_id
1 'polypeptide(L)'
;ELPGDPGNQSQEKGLQQHGAEEHEIRKSRRKKAEETELVVLDPEHPLMTRFQAALKNYLSKQLEQVNLDVHELRAATKTSKEQREELGVILYGAQQQLGQLQEELEKSHQRYAQAAAARQQLEEELEGLRGAHKEICHNTDDERKKVSAMQTQIENLALQLFYVQNMDQDMHHRVLLMKQSAKRAEAERIQAEVEKKKQDLLLDQLTRRVYELQEQIALFEAQLVAQAEDTKVTRQAVSEAGLEVQAISMEKKRLMDHWNSSLAGMKQRDEAYVVSQELLSNYRRDLKSLEGDIHGCGKSIRKEEEKNENLVSLLNQFLNDANVTRKLIAQCLLEQEALQAQTGTYTRALQETEQALSRTKMDQTAHLSELLSIRKGIEKGTCVKEQLETEIMEKLQEQMISNKAAKHFFQLAEKLRNRKSNLELHFYKVENDVAQIILNATNTSCRLTVHEKTLCEVDKEIKTMNELIACQESEIAKSRLLTDKKGGVICLYNKKLEMLLAQQGGQELGPLELEINQLNKEIEECNSEAMTLQKQWLSEQKELVRLTQERDEQKNSLDTLEKQIIIMQQRKLRVENEIQQEIKEQKDVERHMKNISNDLIKLNMLINKNNSSFEELQNGKIVTENEFVQSLKAAEKESMEMQERHSQLIEEKERLLNSLVEAEHQILLWEKKIQLAKEMREAADSLFEHGEIPDMKTEIRRMQVRYGQLLKQQETLMRAMEACVSHRETITNWAEAQSKVDKKNLTKKDFQSKKEGLKKKIMETRENIYECNQTIQELETIQESLSATFSEKKQEFCQLQAESDSLSLDMECLQNEKRWNLLELVAHQAHQKQLQALREGKYTALCHSEEACMNQQDKLQGRLQSINTIVQQIQEEQPQHQRALQWLSHWLGSKISLEKA
;
A
#
# COMPACT_ATOMS: atom_id res chain seq x y z
N GLU A 1 -84.08 -9.79 -6.15
CA GLU A 1 -85.19 -9.34 -7.02
C GLU A 1 -86.16 -10.50 -7.18
N LEU A 2 -87.41 -10.28 -6.77
CA LEU A 2 -88.61 -11.08 -7.08
C LEU A 2 -89.07 -10.74 -8.53
N PRO A 3 -90.00 -11.46 -9.19
CA PRO A 3 -91.15 -12.22 -8.62
C PRO A 3 -91.32 -13.65 -9.20
N GLY A 4 -92.13 -14.58 -8.68
CA GLY A 4 -93.23 -14.49 -7.71
C GLY A 4 -94.55 -14.92 -8.38
N ASP A 5 -94.93 -16.19 -8.24
CA ASP A 5 -96.29 -16.70 -7.84
C ASP A 5 -96.58 -18.12 -8.33
N PRO A 6 -97.11 -18.97 -7.42
CA PRO A 6 -98.18 -19.91 -7.73
C PRO A 6 -99.38 -19.70 -6.78
N GLY A 7 -100.60 -19.78 -7.31
CA GLY A 7 -101.83 -19.62 -6.51
C GLY A 7 -103.06 -20.26 -7.15
N ASN A 8 -103.51 -21.35 -6.53
CA ASN A 8 -104.74 -22.11 -6.75
C ASN A 8 -106.03 -21.26 -6.86
N GLN A 9 -107.03 -21.75 -7.61
CA GLN A 9 -108.33 -22.19 -7.04
C GLN A 9 -109.28 -22.83 -8.08
N SER A 10 -109.60 -24.08 -7.76
CA SER A 10 -110.82 -24.87 -7.99
C SER A 10 -112.01 -24.27 -8.73
N GLN A 11 -112.55 -25.03 -9.69
CA GLN A 11 -114.00 -25.26 -9.76
C GLN A 11 -114.31 -26.67 -10.28
N GLU A 12 -114.95 -27.44 -9.42
CA GLU A 12 -115.54 -28.76 -9.64
C GLU A 12 -116.70 -28.71 -10.63
N LYS A 13 -116.86 -29.79 -11.41
CA LYS A 13 -118.11 -30.59 -11.47
C LYS A 13 -117.89 -31.87 -12.28
N GLY A 14 -117.48 -32.92 -11.57
CA GLY A 14 -118.34 -34.06 -11.26
C GLY A 14 -118.87 -34.98 -12.38
N LEU A 15 -118.37 -36.22 -12.29
CA LEU A 15 -119.12 -37.50 -12.21
C LEU A 15 -119.39 -38.21 -13.55
N GLN A 16 -118.63 -39.29 -13.85
CA GLN A 16 -118.93 -40.72 -13.55
C GLN A 16 -120.01 -41.26 -14.52
N GLN A 17 -120.01 -42.47 -15.07
CA GLN A 17 -119.24 -43.72 -14.99
C GLN A 17 -120.01 -44.70 -15.93
N HIS A 18 -119.34 -45.68 -16.54
CA HIS A 18 -119.63 -47.13 -16.44
C HIS A 18 -119.29 -47.90 -17.73
N GLY A 19 -118.69 -49.06 -17.53
CA GLY A 19 -118.34 -50.01 -18.58
C GLY A 19 -119.29 -51.21 -18.68
N ALA A 20 -118.83 -52.14 -19.53
CA ALA A 20 -119.10 -53.57 -19.63
C ALA A 20 -120.45 -54.07 -20.21
N GLU A 21 -120.27 -54.81 -21.32
CA GLU A 21 -120.82 -56.14 -21.65
C GLU A 21 -122.26 -56.32 -22.20
N GLU A 22 -122.24 -56.78 -23.47
CA GLU A 22 -122.89 -57.99 -24.00
C GLU A 22 -124.39 -58.09 -24.37
N HIS A 23 -124.55 -58.70 -25.55
CA HIS A 23 -125.62 -59.59 -26.05
C HIS A 23 -126.96 -59.04 -26.59
N GLU A 24 -127.06 -59.14 -27.93
CA GLU A 24 -128.08 -59.87 -28.71
C GLU A 24 -129.55 -59.40 -28.87
N ILE A 25 -129.92 -59.32 -30.16
CA ILE A 25 -131.16 -59.85 -30.78
C ILE A 25 -132.50 -59.18 -30.40
N ARG A 26 -133.11 -58.42 -31.33
CA ARG A 26 -134.28 -58.83 -32.16
C ARG A 26 -134.95 -57.66 -32.91
N LYS A 27 -134.96 -57.80 -34.24
CA LYS A 27 -136.10 -57.68 -35.17
C LYS A 27 -137.15 -56.54 -35.03
N SER A 28 -137.16 -55.75 -36.11
CA SER A 28 -138.34 -55.25 -36.87
C SER A 28 -139.11 -54.08 -36.24
N ARG A 29 -139.60 -53.07 -36.97
CA ARG A 29 -140.40 -53.17 -38.22
C ARG A 29 -140.56 -51.76 -38.84
N ARG A 30 -140.44 -51.71 -40.17
CA ARG A 30 -141.25 -50.95 -41.16
C ARG A 30 -141.52 -49.45 -40.95
N LYS A 31 -141.04 -48.66 -41.94
CA LYS A 31 -141.92 -47.82 -42.77
C LYS A 31 -141.62 -48.08 -44.26
N LYS A 32 -142.64 -48.56 -44.98
CA LYS A 32 -142.83 -48.48 -46.44
C LYS A 32 -143.17 -47.02 -46.80
N ALA A 33 -143.13 -46.47 -48.01
CA ALA A 33 -142.99 -46.91 -49.40
C ALA A 33 -142.25 -45.75 -50.13
N GLU A 34 -141.54 -45.92 -51.23
CA GLU A 34 -142.13 -46.05 -52.57
C GLU A 34 -141.50 -47.22 -53.33
N GLU A 35 -142.36 -48.17 -53.67
CA GLU A 35 -142.08 -49.33 -54.51
C GLU A 35 -142.12 -48.86 -55.98
N THR A 36 -140.96 -48.68 -56.63
CA THR A 36 -140.85 -49.02 -58.06
C THR A 36 -140.50 -50.50 -58.10
N GLU A 37 -141.41 -51.32 -58.64
CA GLU A 37 -141.23 -52.76 -58.80
C GLU A 37 -139.98 -53.06 -59.63
N LEU A 38 -138.84 -53.27 -58.95
CA LEU A 38 -137.78 -54.13 -59.47
C LEU A 38 -138.33 -55.55 -59.49
N VAL A 39 -138.54 -56.08 -60.68
CA VAL A 39 -138.69 -57.52 -60.90
C VAL A 39 -137.36 -58.17 -60.53
N VAL A 40 -137.20 -58.56 -59.26
CA VAL A 40 -136.04 -59.29 -58.76
C VAL A 40 -136.24 -60.76 -59.09
N LEU A 41 -135.35 -61.29 -59.92
CA LEU A 41 -135.23 -62.72 -60.22
C LEU A 41 -134.94 -63.52 -58.95
N ASP A 42 -135.54 -64.71 -58.82
CA ASP A 42 -135.36 -65.62 -57.68
C ASP A 42 -133.86 -65.92 -57.41
N PRO A 43 -133.43 -66.10 -56.14
CA PRO A 43 -132.02 -66.37 -55.77
C PRO A 43 -131.40 -67.60 -56.42
N GLU A 44 -132.22 -68.56 -56.90
CA GLU A 44 -131.81 -69.80 -57.59
C GLU A 44 -131.89 -69.71 -59.13
N HIS A 45 -132.32 -68.56 -59.65
CA HIS A 45 -131.86 -67.89 -60.86
C HIS A 45 -130.63 -68.42 -61.63
N PRO A 46 -130.66 -69.21 -62.73
CA PRO A 46 -129.42 -69.59 -63.45
C PRO A 46 -128.55 -68.39 -63.86
N LEU A 47 -129.17 -67.24 -64.08
CA LEU A 47 -128.50 -65.96 -64.38
C LEU A 47 -127.89 -65.22 -63.16
N MET A 48 -128.25 -65.58 -61.91
CA MET A 48 -127.73 -64.96 -60.67
C MET A 48 -126.48 -65.65 -60.11
N THR A 49 -126.22 -66.90 -60.51
CA THR A 49 -125.07 -67.69 -60.07
C THR A 49 -123.72 -66.99 -60.33
N ARG A 50 -123.58 -66.33 -61.49
CA ARG A 50 -122.37 -65.58 -61.86
C ARG A 50 -122.09 -64.39 -60.95
N PHE A 51 -123.13 -63.61 -60.60
CA PHE A 51 -123.01 -62.48 -59.69
C PHE A 51 -122.68 -62.93 -58.25
N GLN A 52 -123.35 -63.97 -57.76
CA GLN A 52 -123.11 -64.51 -56.41
C GLN A 52 -121.70 -65.12 -56.26
N ALA A 53 -121.18 -65.80 -57.29
CA ALA A 53 -119.82 -66.32 -57.30
C ALA A 53 -118.76 -65.21 -57.32
N ALA A 54 -118.97 -64.16 -58.12
CA ALA A 54 -118.07 -62.99 -58.15
C ALA A 54 -118.02 -62.26 -56.80
N LEU A 55 -119.17 -62.07 -56.15
CA LEU A 55 -119.26 -61.44 -54.82
C LEU A 55 -118.56 -62.28 -53.74
N LYS A 56 -118.74 -63.61 -53.76
CA LYS A 56 -118.13 -64.52 -52.79
C LYS A 56 -116.60 -64.55 -52.90
N ASN A 57 -116.07 -64.60 -54.13
CA ASN A 57 -114.62 -64.58 -54.38
C ASN A 57 -113.98 -63.23 -54.00
N TYR A 58 -114.67 -62.11 -54.21
CA TYR A 58 -114.19 -60.78 -53.78
C TYR A 58 -114.09 -60.71 -52.24
N LEU A 59 -115.13 -61.16 -51.53
CA LEU A 59 -115.14 -61.13 -50.06
C LEU A 59 -114.12 -62.09 -49.44
N SER A 60 -113.86 -63.26 -50.03
CA SER A 60 -112.84 -64.18 -49.51
C SER A 60 -111.42 -63.64 -49.68
N LYS A 61 -111.09 -63.03 -50.82
CA LYS A 61 -109.77 -62.42 -51.06
C LYS A 61 -109.49 -61.25 -50.11
N GLN A 62 -110.48 -60.39 -49.87
CA GLN A 62 -110.37 -59.28 -48.92
C GLN A 62 -110.16 -59.79 -47.49
N LEU A 63 -110.81 -60.89 -47.11
CA LEU A 63 -110.68 -61.47 -45.78
C LEU A 63 -109.30 -62.15 -45.58
N GLU A 64 -108.76 -62.78 -46.62
CA GLU A 64 -107.39 -63.33 -46.61
C GLU A 64 -106.32 -62.25 -46.52
N GLN A 65 -106.44 -61.14 -47.26
CA GLN A 65 -105.53 -60.00 -47.18
C GLN A 65 -105.51 -59.38 -45.78
N VAL A 66 -106.69 -59.07 -45.22
CA VAL A 66 -106.79 -58.50 -43.87
C VAL A 66 -106.22 -59.45 -42.80
N ASN A 67 -106.39 -60.76 -42.95
CA ASN A 67 -105.81 -61.73 -42.01
C ASN A 67 -104.29 -61.76 -42.08
N LEU A 68 -103.69 -61.68 -43.28
CA LEU A 68 -102.24 -61.60 -43.43
C LEU A 68 -101.68 -60.32 -42.80
N ASP A 69 -102.29 -59.17 -43.08
CA ASP A 69 -101.90 -57.88 -42.48
C ASP A 69 -101.98 -57.95 -40.94
N VAL A 70 -103.03 -58.56 -40.38
CA VAL A 70 -103.18 -58.74 -38.93
C VAL A 70 -102.09 -59.66 -38.36
N HIS A 71 -101.69 -60.71 -39.08
CA HIS A 71 -100.61 -61.60 -38.65
C HIS A 71 -99.24 -60.90 -38.69
N GLU A 72 -98.94 -60.14 -39.74
CA GLU A 72 -97.70 -59.35 -39.86
C GLU A 72 -97.62 -58.28 -38.76
N LEU A 73 -98.70 -57.54 -38.51
CA LEU A 73 -98.77 -56.55 -37.44
C LEU A 73 -98.62 -57.19 -36.06
N ARG A 74 -99.17 -58.39 -35.84
CA ARG A 74 -98.98 -59.14 -34.58
C ARG A 74 -97.54 -59.62 -34.39
N ALA A 75 -96.86 -60.02 -35.45
CA ALA A 75 -95.45 -60.41 -35.38
C ALA A 75 -94.55 -59.18 -35.09
N ALA A 76 -94.75 -58.08 -35.81
CA ALA A 76 -94.02 -56.83 -35.62
C ALA A 76 -94.22 -56.24 -34.20
N THR A 77 -95.44 -56.34 -33.65
CA THR A 77 -95.69 -55.88 -32.28
C THR A 77 -95.06 -56.77 -31.22
N LYS A 78 -94.82 -58.06 -31.47
CA LYS A 78 -94.06 -58.92 -30.55
C LYS A 78 -92.56 -58.58 -30.58
N THR A 79 -91.96 -58.51 -31.76
CA THR A 79 -90.53 -58.17 -31.88
C THR A 79 -90.22 -56.78 -31.32
N SER A 80 -91.10 -55.80 -31.53
CA SER A 80 -90.95 -54.47 -30.93
C SER A 80 -91.04 -54.47 -29.40
N LYS A 81 -91.83 -55.37 -28.79
CA LYS A 81 -91.90 -55.51 -27.33
C LYS A 81 -90.62 -56.14 -26.77
N GLU A 82 -90.12 -57.20 -27.39
CA GLU A 82 -88.86 -57.85 -27.01
C GLU A 82 -87.69 -56.86 -27.09
N GLN A 83 -87.58 -56.12 -28.20
CA GLN A 83 -86.56 -55.05 -28.34
C GLN A 83 -86.69 -53.97 -27.28
N ARG A 84 -87.91 -53.58 -26.89
CA ARG A 84 -88.14 -52.60 -25.82
C ARG A 84 -87.68 -53.13 -24.46
N GLU A 85 -87.92 -54.40 -24.18
CA GLU A 85 -87.49 -55.04 -22.94
C GLU A 85 -85.96 -55.17 -22.88
N GLU A 86 -85.31 -55.58 -23.97
CA GLU A 86 -83.85 -55.64 -24.09
C GLU A 86 -83.21 -54.26 -23.92
N LEU A 87 -83.74 -53.23 -24.59
CA LEU A 87 -83.29 -51.85 -24.39
C LEU A 87 -83.52 -51.37 -22.95
N GLY A 88 -84.60 -51.80 -22.30
CA GLY A 88 -84.87 -51.53 -20.89
C GLY A 88 -83.80 -52.12 -19.97
N VAL A 89 -83.37 -53.36 -20.20
CA VAL A 89 -82.31 -54.02 -19.42
C VAL A 89 -80.95 -53.34 -19.66
N ILE A 90 -80.62 -52.99 -20.90
CA ILE A 90 -79.38 -52.26 -21.23
C ILE A 90 -79.38 -50.88 -20.56
N LEU A 91 -80.49 -50.15 -20.62
CA LEU A 91 -80.63 -48.86 -19.95
C LEU A 91 -80.48 -48.97 -18.44
N TYR A 92 -81.05 -50.00 -17.82
CA TYR A 92 -80.87 -50.24 -16.39
C TYR A 92 -79.40 -50.56 -16.04
N GLY A 93 -78.72 -51.38 -16.85
CA GLY A 93 -77.29 -51.66 -16.69
C GLY A 93 -76.44 -50.39 -16.82
N ALA A 94 -76.74 -49.53 -17.80
CA ALA A 94 -76.08 -48.24 -17.98
C ALA A 94 -76.36 -47.28 -16.80
N GLN A 95 -77.59 -47.26 -16.28
CA GLN A 95 -77.94 -46.48 -15.08
C GLN A 95 -77.17 -46.96 -13.84
N GLN A 96 -76.98 -48.27 -13.67
CA GLN A 96 -76.21 -48.82 -12.57
C GLN A 96 -74.72 -48.46 -12.68
N GLN A 97 -74.13 -48.54 -13.88
CA GLN A 97 -72.75 -48.11 -14.14
C GLN A 97 -72.57 -46.61 -13.91
N LEU A 98 -73.53 -45.79 -14.34
CA LEU A 98 -73.52 -44.35 -14.12
C LEU A 98 -73.59 -44.01 -12.63
N GLY A 99 -74.41 -44.71 -11.85
CA GLY A 99 -74.46 -44.56 -10.39
C GLY A 99 -73.13 -44.90 -9.71
N GLN A 100 -72.46 -45.97 -10.14
CA GLN A 100 -71.13 -46.33 -9.63
C GLN A 100 -70.08 -45.24 -9.95
N LEU A 101 -70.07 -44.73 -11.19
CA LEU A 101 -69.17 -43.66 -11.59
C LEU A 101 -69.45 -42.34 -10.84
N GLN A 102 -70.72 -42.02 -10.56
CA GLN A 102 -71.07 -40.87 -9.72
C GLN A 102 -70.56 -41.01 -8.29
N GLU A 103 -70.71 -42.18 -7.68
CA GLU A 103 -70.19 -42.45 -6.33
C GLU A 103 -68.65 -42.38 -6.28
N GLU A 104 -67.96 -42.89 -7.29
CA GLU A 104 -66.51 -42.79 -7.42
C GLU A 104 -66.05 -41.33 -7.61
N LEU A 105 -66.77 -40.56 -8.42
CA LEU A 105 -66.50 -39.14 -8.63
C LEU A 105 -66.67 -38.34 -7.33
N GLU A 106 -67.74 -38.59 -6.57
CA GLU A 106 -67.97 -37.95 -5.26
C GLU A 106 -66.86 -38.30 -4.26
N LYS A 107 -66.43 -39.57 -4.20
CA LYS A 107 -65.27 -39.99 -3.39
C LYS A 107 -63.99 -39.28 -3.82
N SER A 108 -63.78 -39.10 -5.13
CA SER A 108 -62.62 -38.36 -5.64
C SER A 108 -62.66 -36.87 -5.28
N HIS A 109 -63.84 -36.24 -5.34
CA HIS A 109 -64.04 -34.84 -4.91
C HIS A 109 -63.79 -34.66 -3.42
N GLN A 110 -64.25 -35.59 -2.58
CA GLN A 110 -63.98 -35.57 -1.15
C GLN A 110 -62.48 -35.67 -0.85
N ARG A 111 -61.76 -36.58 -1.54
CA ARG A 111 -60.29 -36.70 -1.41
C ARG A 111 -59.58 -35.42 -1.86
N TYR A 112 -60.02 -34.81 -2.95
CA TYR A 112 -59.47 -33.55 -3.42
C TYR A 112 -59.70 -32.42 -2.42
N ALA A 113 -60.92 -32.30 -1.87
CA ALA A 113 -61.24 -31.28 -0.87
C ALA A 113 -60.39 -31.44 0.41
N GLN A 114 -60.18 -32.68 0.87
CA GLN A 114 -59.29 -32.98 2.00
C GLN A 114 -57.84 -32.61 1.71
N ALA A 115 -57.33 -32.96 0.51
CA ALA A 115 -55.96 -32.60 0.11
C ALA A 115 -55.78 -31.08 -0.05
N ALA A 116 -56.79 -30.38 -0.59
CA ALA A 116 -56.78 -28.93 -0.71
C ALA A 116 -56.78 -28.23 0.66
N ALA A 117 -57.60 -28.70 1.60
CA ALA A 117 -57.63 -28.18 2.97
C ALA A 117 -56.30 -28.42 3.70
N ALA A 118 -55.71 -29.61 3.58
CA ALA A 118 -54.40 -29.92 4.16
C ALA A 118 -53.29 -29.04 3.54
N ARG A 119 -53.34 -28.80 2.23
CA ARG A 119 -52.41 -27.90 1.55
C ARG A 119 -52.53 -26.45 2.06
N GLN A 120 -53.76 -25.95 2.22
CA GLN A 120 -53.99 -24.60 2.75
C GLN A 120 -53.43 -24.44 4.17
N GLN A 121 -53.65 -25.42 5.05
CA GLN A 121 -53.09 -25.41 6.41
C GLN A 121 -51.56 -25.36 6.38
N LEU A 122 -50.90 -26.16 5.54
CA LEU A 122 -49.44 -26.14 5.41
C LEU A 122 -48.92 -24.84 4.80
N GLU A 123 -49.65 -24.22 3.87
CA GLU A 123 -49.32 -22.91 3.31
C GLU A 123 -49.43 -21.80 4.37
N GLU A 124 -50.48 -21.81 5.19
CA GLU A 124 -50.64 -20.89 6.33
C GLU A 124 -49.53 -21.06 7.38
N GLU A 125 -49.18 -22.31 7.73
CA GLU A 125 -48.06 -22.60 8.63
C GLU A 125 -46.72 -22.12 8.05
N LEU A 126 -46.48 -22.34 6.75
CA LEU A 126 -45.29 -21.84 6.07
C LEU A 126 -45.22 -20.32 6.03
N GLU A 127 -46.35 -19.64 5.82
CA GLU A 127 -46.42 -18.18 5.88
C GLU A 127 -46.15 -17.66 7.29
N GLY A 128 -46.71 -18.31 8.32
CA GLY A 128 -46.40 -18.04 9.72
C GLY A 128 -44.90 -18.20 10.05
N LEU A 129 -44.29 -19.30 9.61
CA LEU A 129 -42.85 -19.55 9.78
C LEU A 129 -41.98 -18.54 9.01
N ARG A 130 -42.38 -18.16 7.79
CA ARG A 130 -41.69 -17.11 7.02
C ARG A 130 -41.80 -15.76 7.71
N GLY A 131 -42.95 -15.43 8.30
CA GLY A 131 -43.15 -14.25 9.12
C GLY A 131 -42.19 -14.23 10.31
N ALA A 132 -42.19 -15.30 11.11
CA ALA A 132 -41.31 -15.44 12.26
C ALA A 132 -39.81 -15.38 11.87
N HIS A 133 -39.43 -16.01 10.76
CA HIS A 133 -38.05 -15.93 10.26
C HIS A 133 -37.66 -14.51 9.85
N LYS A 134 -38.56 -13.75 9.19
CA LYS A 134 -38.33 -12.34 8.87
C LYS A 134 -38.17 -11.49 10.13
N GLU A 135 -38.99 -11.71 11.15
CA GLU A 135 -38.86 -11.04 12.45
C GLU A 135 -37.54 -11.37 13.13
N ILE A 136 -37.13 -12.65 13.14
CA ILE A 136 -35.83 -13.06 13.69
C ILE A 136 -34.69 -12.41 12.91
N CYS A 137 -34.72 -12.41 11.57
CA CYS A 137 -33.70 -11.73 10.76
C CYS A 137 -33.63 -10.24 11.10
N HIS A 138 -34.77 -9.57 11.19
CA HIS A 138 -34.82 -8.15 11.55
C HIS A 138 -34.22 -7.90 12.94
N ASN A 139 -34.60 -8.71 13.94
CA ASN A 139 -34.04 -8.63 15.28
C ASN A 139 -32.54 -8.89 15.28
N THR A 140 -32.04 -9.88 14.53
CA THR A 140 -30.60 -10.15 14.43
C THR A 140 -29.84 -9.01 13.75
N ASP A 141 -30.43 -8.36 12.76
CA ASP A 141 -29.82 -7.21 12.09
C ASP A 141 -29.82 -5.98 13.01
N ASP A 142 -30.84 -5.79 13.83
CA ASP A 142 -30.86 -4.73 14.83
C ASP A 142 -29.88 -4.98 15.97
N GLU A 143 -29.72 -6.23 16.43
CA GLU A 143 -28.64 -6.59 17.36
C GLU A 143 -27.26 -6.40 16.73
N ARG A 144 -27.07 -6.73 15.45
CA ARG A 144 -25.81 -6.42 14.73
C ARG A 144 -25.52 -4.93 14.68
N LYS A 145 -26.53 -4.10 14.42
CA LYS A 145 -26.39 -2.63 14.48
C LYS A 145 -26.01 -2.16 15.87
N LYS A 146 -26.65 -2.68 16.93
CA LYS A 146 -26.28 -2.36 18.33
C LYS A 146 -24.85 -2.77 18.64
N VAL A 147 -24.42 -3.96 18.23
CA VAL A 147 -23.03 -4.43 18.40
C VAL A 147 -22.06 -3.51 17.66
N SER A 148 -22.35 -3.12 16.41
CA SER A 148 -21.50 -2.17 15.67
C SER A 148 -21.43 -0.81 16.36
N ALA A 149 -22.54 -0.31 16.90
CA ALA A 149 -22.57 0.92 17.66
C ALA A 149 -21.74 0.80 18.96
N MET A 150 -21.85 -0.31 19.69
CA MET A 150 -21.02 -0.57 20.87
C MET A 150 -19.53 -0.71 20.52
N GLN A 151 -19.18 -1.33 19.40
CA GLN A 151 -17.80 -1.40 18.90
C GLN A 151 -17.25 0.01 18.63
N THR A 152 -18.00 0.86 17.92
CA THR A 152 -17.57 2.25 17.70
C THR A 152 -17.45 3.04 19.02
N GLN A 153 -18.32 2.78 20.00
CA GLN A 153 -18.20 3.39 21.34
C GLN A 153 -16.94 2.90 22.07
N ILE A 154 -16.61 1.61 21.98
CA ILE A 154 -15.39 1.04 22.57
C ILE A 154 -14.15 1.62 21.87
N GLU A 155 -14.14 1.75 20.54
CA GLU A 155 -13.07 2.38 19.80
C GLU A 155 -12.90 3.85 20.20
N ASN A 156 -14.00 4.60 20.33
CA ASN A 156 -13.97 5.98 20.81
C ASN A 156 -13.44 6.09 22.24
N LEU A 157 -13.85 5.19 23.14
CA LEU A 157 -13.34 5.13 24.51
C LEU A 157 -11.87 4.72 24.56
N ALA A 158 -11.44 3.79 23.70
CA ALA A 158 -10.03 3.40 23.58
C ALA A 158 -9.17 4.55 23.06
N LEU A 159 -9.66 5.33 22.09
CA LEU A 159 -9.03 6.56 21.64
C LEU A 159 -8.95 7.60 22.77
N GLN A 160 -10.03 7.81 23.52
CA GLN A 160 -10.02 8.71 24.69
C GLN A 160 -9.02 8.24 25.75
N LEU A 161 -8.94 6.94 26.04
CA LEU A 161 -7.96 6.38 26.96
C LEU A 161 -6.53 6.58 26.44
N PHE A 162 -6.28 6.37 25.15
CA PHE A 162 -4.97 6.62 24.54
C PHE A 162 -4.56 8.09 24.68
N TYR A 163 -5.47 9.04 24.41
CA TYR A 163 -5.20 10.46 24.62
C TYR A 163 -4.91 10.78 26.08
N VAL A 164 -5.68 10.23 27.02
CA VAL A 164 -5.44 10.44 28.46
C VAL A 164 -4.11 9.84 28.90
N GLN A 165 -3.73 8.65 28.42
CA GLN A 165 -2.45 8.02 28.73
C GLN A 165 -1.26 8.82 28.20
N ASN A 166 -1.35 9.33 26.97
CA ASN A 166 -0.30 10.20 26.43
C ASN A 166 -0.20 11.51 27.20
N MET A 167 -1.33 12.12 27.57
CA MET A 167 -1.34 13.31 28.42
C MET A 167 -0.75 13.02 29.81
N ASP A 168 -1.01 11.86 30.41
CA ASP A 168 -0.42 11.47 31.69
C ASP A 168 1.10 11.29 31.59
N GLN A 169 1.59 10.64 30.52
CA GLN A 169 3.02 10.51 30.25
C GLN A 169 3.69 11.88 30.04
N ASP A 170 3.08 12.76 29.25
CA ASP A 170 3.57 14.13 29.04
C ASP A 170 3.57 14.94 30.34
N MET A 171 2.51 14.83 31.15
CA MET A 171 2.44 15.47 32.46
C MET A 171 3.49 14.90 33.42
N HIS A 172 3.71 13.59 33.42
CA HIS A 172 4.76 12.96 34.22
C HIS A 172 6.14 13.46 33.81
N HIS A 173 6.41 13.55 32.51
CA HIS A 173 7.64 14.13 31.98
C HIS A 173 7.80 15.60 32.37
N ARG A 174 6.75 16.42 32.23
CA ARG A 174 6.75 17.82 32.69
C ARG A 174 7.00 17.95 34.18
N VAL A 175 6.40 17.09 35.01
CA VAL A 175 6.63 17.07 36.47
C VAL A 175 8.07 16.68 36.78
N LEU A 176 8.66 15.72 36.06
CA LEU A 176 10.08 15.36 36.20
C LEU A 176 10.98 16.53 35.80
N LEU A 177 10.70 17.21 34.68
CA LEU A 177 11.41 18.41 34.26
C LEU A 177 11.28 19.53 35.29
N MET A 178 10.07 19.77 35.83
CA MET A 178 9.85 20.75 36.90
C MET A 178 10.58 20.39 38.19
N LYS A 179 10.65 19.10 38.57
CA LYS A 179 11.45 18.64 39.72
C LYS A 179 12.94 18.87 39.47
N GLN A 180 13.43 18.59 38.26
CA GLN A 180 14.82 18.82 37.90
C GLN A 180 15.14 20.32 37.86
N SER A 181 14.27 21.17 37.31
CA SER A 181 14.45 22.62 37.29
C SER A 181 14.38 23.21 38.70
N ALA A 182 13.47 22.71 39.55
CA ALA A 182 13.41 23.11 40.96
C ALA A 182 14.69 22.74 41.71
N LYS A 183 15.21 21.52 41.53
CA LYS A 183 16.50 21.11 42.13
C LYS A 183 17.67 21.94 41.62
N ARG A 184 17.69 22.31 40.33
CA ARG A 184 18.71 23.22 39.77
C ARG A 184 18.59 24.62 40.39
N ALA A 185 17.39 25.17 40.47
CA ALA A 185 17.15 26.47 41.11
C ALA A 185 17.51 26.45 42.60
N GLU A 186 17.23 25.37 43.32
CA GLU A 186 17.67 25.18 44.72
C GLU A 186 19.21 25.13 44.82
N ALA A 187 19.88 24.40 43.94
CA ALA A 187 21.34 24.34 43.91
C ALA A 187 21.96 25.71 43.60
N GLU A 188 21.43 26.44 42.61
CA GLU A 188 21.84 27.81 42.29
C GLU A 188 21.59 28.76 43.47
N ARG A 189 20.45 28.62 44.17
CA ARG A 189 20.15 29.39 45.38
C ARG A 189 21.18 29.12 46.48
N ILE A 190 21.53 27.86 46.73
CA ILE A 190 22.54 27.47 47.72
C ILE A 190 23.92 28.03 47.33
N GLN A 191 24.30 27.98 46.04
CA GLN A 191 25.54 28.58 45.56
C GLN A 191 25.54 30.10 45.79
N ALA A 192 24.46 30.78 45.43
CA ALA A 192 24.29 32.22 45.68
C ALA A 192 24.33 32.56 47.18
N GLU A 193 23.73 31.73 48.04
CA GLU A 193 23.82 31.89 49.51
C GLU A 193 25.26 31.76 50.01
N VAL A 194 26.05 30.82 49.46
CA VAL A 194 27.47 30.65 49.81
C VAL A 194 28.30 31.84 49.33
N GLU A 195 28.08 32.31 48.10
CA GLU A 195 28.76 33.51 47.58
C GLU A 195 28.41 34.76 48.38
N LYS A 196 27.13 34.93 48.73
CA LYS A 196 26.70 36.02 49.61
C LYS A 196 27.39 35.93 50.97
N LYS A 197 27.47 34.76 51.60
CA LYS A 197 28.22 34.58 52.86
C LYS A 197 29.69 34.96 52.71
N LYS A 198 30.34 34.63 51.60
CA LYS A 198 31.71 35.06 51.31
C LYS A 198 31.82 36.58 51.17
N GLN A 199 30.85 37.22 50.50
CA GLN A 199 30.78 38.68 50.38
C GLN A 199 30.54 39.34 51.75
N ASP A 200 29.64 38.81 52.57
CA ASP A 200 29.34 39.32 53.91
C ASP A 200 30.60 39.24 54.80
N LEU A 201 31.34 38.12 54.76
CA LEU A 201 32.62 37.98 55.46
C LEU A 201 33.69 38.97 54.96
N LEU A 202 33.75 39.21 53.65
CA LEU A 202 34.66 40.19 53.06
C LEU A 202 34.28 41.61 53.49
N LEU A 203 32.98 41.94 53.50
CA LEU A 203 32.48 43.22 53.99
C LEU A 203 32.83 43.41 55.47
N ASP A 204 32.67 42.38 56.31
CA ASP A 204 33.07 42.45 57.72
C ASP A 204 34.58 42.69 57.87
N GLN A 205 35.42 42.01 57.08
CA GLN A 205 36.87 42.23 57.08
C GLN A 205 37.23 43.65 56.64
N LEU A 206 36.65 44.14 55.54
CA LEU A 206 36.88 45.49 55.05
C LEU A 206 36.38 46.54 56.05
N THR A 207 35.23 46.30 56.68
CA THR A 207 34.64 47.21 57.68
C THR A 207 35.51 47.27 58.93
N ARG A 208 36.01 46.13 59.43
CA ARG A 208 36.99 46.09 60.53
C ARG A 208 38.26 46.83 60.15
N ARG A 209 38.77 46.62 58.92
CA ARG A 209 39.97 47.31 58.44
C ARG A 209 39.75 48.83 58.35
N VAL A 210 38.57 49.26 57.93
CA VAL A 210 38.20 50.68 57.92
C VAL A 210 38.18 51.24 59.34
N TYR A 211 37.62 50.54 60.32
CA TYR A 211 37.65 50.98 61.72
C TYR A 211 39.08 51.04 62.28
N GLU A 212 39.91 50.03 62.03
CA GLU A 212 41.34 50.05 62.42
C GLU A 212 42.08 51.25 61.81
N LEU A 213 41.84 51.54 60.53
CA LEU A 213 42.46 52.68 59.86
C LEU A 213 41.93 54.02 60.40
N GLN A 214 40.65 54.11 60.73
CA GLN A 214 40.07 55.30 61.38
C GLN A 214 40.67 55.53 62.76
N GLU A 215 40.86 54.49 63.57
CA GLU A 215 41.55 54.57 64.86
C GLU A 215 43.01 55.01 64.68
N GLN A 216 43.73 54.47 63.70
CA GLN A 216 45.10 54.90 63.38
C GLN A 216 45.17 56.36 62.93
N ILE A 217 44.24 56.82 62.09
CA ILE A 217 44.15 58.23 61.67
C ILE A 217 43.91 59.11 62.89
N ALA A 218 42.96 58.77 63.77
CA ALA A 218 42.69 59.54 64.99
C ALA A 218 43.91 59.62 65.93
N LEU A 219 44.65 58.51 66.06
CA LEU A 219 45.91 58.50 66.82
C LEU A 219 46.97 59.42 66.18
N PHE A 220 47.15 59.36 64.86
CA PHE A 220 48.11 60.23 64.17
C PHE A 220 47.71 61.70 64.20
N GLU A 221 46.43 62.01 64.09
CA GLU A 221 45.92 63.38 64.25
C GLU A 221 46.21 63.91 65.66
N ALA A 222 45.96 63.12 66.70
CA ALA A 222 46.30 63.49 68.08
C ALA A 222 47.82 63.71 68.26
N GLN A 223 48.66 62.86 67.66
CA GLN A 223 50.12 63.03 67.69
C GLN A 223 50.57 64.30 66.94
N LEU A 224 49.98 64.60 65.78
CA LEU A 224 50.29 65.82 65.02
C LEU A 224 49.92 67.08 65.79
N VAL A 225 48.78 67.09 66.49
CA VAL A 225 48.38 68.21 67.35
C VAL A 225 49.38 68.40 68.49
N ALA A 226 49.74 67.33 69.20
CA ALA A 226 50.73 67.39 70.27
C ALA A 226 52.11 67.89 69.77
N GLN A 227 52.59 67.37 68.63
CA GLN A 227 53.85 67.83 68.02
C GLN A 227 53.77 69.28 67.54
N ALA A 228 52.63 69.74 67.04
CA ALA A 228 52.44 71.14 66.65
C ALA A 228 52.52 72.08 67.87
N GLU A 229 51.98 71.66 69.01
CA GLU A 229 52.09 72.40 70.27
C GLU A 229 53.54 72.42 70.78
N ASP A 230 54.24 71.29 70.81
CA ASP A 230 55.65 71.21 71.22
C ASP A 230 56.57 72.05 70.30
N THR A 231 56.35 71.97 68.98
CA THR A 231 57.12 72.79 68.03
C THR A 231 56.82 74.29 68.17
N LYS A 232 55.60 74.66 68.57
CA LYS A 232 55.26 76.06 68.88
C LYS A 232 55.99 76.56 70.13
N VAL A 233 55.99 75.76 71.20
CA VAL A 233 56.70 76.08 72.46
C VAL A 233 58.20 76.21 72.22
N THR A 234 58.81 75.28 71.49
CA THR A 234 60.25 75.34 71.16
C THR A 234 60.60 76.54 70.26
N ARG A 235 59.76 76.88 69.26
CA ARG A 235 59.96 78.10 68.45
C ARG A 235 59.89 79.37 69.30
N GLN A 236 58.97 79.44 70.27
CA GLN A 236 58.91 80.57 71.20
C GLN A 236 60.21 80.70 71.99
N ALA A 237 60.69 79.62 72.59
CA ALA A 237 61.97 79.61 73.30
C ALA A 237 63.17 80.01 72.42
N VAL A 238 63.23 79.54 71.16
CA VAL A 238 64.28 79.94 70.22
C VAL A 238 64.20 81.43 69.86
N SER A 239 62.98 81.97 69.69
CA SER A 239 62.81 83.40 69.42
C SER A 239 63.23 84.27 70.60
N GLU A 240 62.92 83.84 71.83
CA GLU A 240 63.35 84.51 73.08
C GLU A 240 64.88 84.48 73.20
N ALA A 241 65.52 83.32 73.03
CA ALA A 241 66.97 83.20 72.99
C ALA A 241 67.62 84.05 71.88
N GLY A 242 66.97 84.14 70.71
CA GLY A 242 67.41 85.00 69.61
C GLY A 242 67.41 86.49 69.97
N LEU A 243 66.41 86.95 70.71
CA LEU A 243 66.35 88.32 71.24
C LEU A 243 67.46 88.57 72.28
N GLU A 244 67.72 87.61 73.16
CA GLU A 244 68.82 87.71 74.14
C GLU A 244 70.19 87.78 73.45
N VAL A 245 70.44 86.95 72.43
CA VAL A 245 71.70 86.99 71.66
C VAL A 245 71.87 88.33 70.94
N GLN A 246 70.79 88.88 70.36
CA GLN A 246 70.84 90.21 69.75
C GLN A 246 71.20 91.28 70.78
N ALA A 247 70.62 91.24 71.99
CA ALA A 247 70.95 92.16 73.07
C ALA A 247 72.44 92.09 73.45
N ILE A 248 72.99 90.88 73.65
CA ILE A 248 74.42 90.66 73.94
C ILE A 248 75.31 91.20 72.81
N SER A 249 74.92 90.98 71.55
CA SER A 249 75.70 91.47 70.40
C SER A 249 75.79 93.00 70.35
N MET A 250 74.73 93.69 70.74
CA MET A 250 74.68 95.15 70.81
C MET A 250 75.57 95.69 71.94
N GLU A 251 75.61 95.01 73.09
CA GLU A 251 76.53 95.34 74.17
C GLU A 251 78.00 95.13 73.78
N LYS A 252 78.31 94.02 73.10
CA LYS A 252 79.67 93.75 72.60
C LYS A 252 80.14 94.82 71.61
N LYS A 253 79.28 95.27 70.70
CA LYS A 253 79.61 96.37 69.77
C LYS A 253 79.94 97.65 70.52
N ARG A 254 79.10 98.03 71.49
CA ARG A 254 79.35 99.21 72.34
C ARG A 254 80.71 99.12 73.05
N LEU A 255 81.07 97.96 73.61
CA LEU A 255 82.38 97.76 74.26
C LEU A 255 83.57 97.89 73.28
N MET A 256 83.46 97.33 72.08
CA MET A 256 84.51 97.43 71.05
C MET A 256 84.75 98.88 70.61
N ASP A 257 83.69 99.68 70.44
CA ASP A 257 83.82 101.09 70.07
C ASP A 257 84.53 101.90 71.17
N HIS A 258 84.22 101.64 72.45
CA HIS A 258 84.91 102.26 73.58
C HIS A 258 86.40 101.89 73.61
N TRP A 259 86.73 100.61 73.36
CA TRP A 259 88.13 100.16 73.33
C TRP A 259 88.94 100.79 72.19
N ASN A 260 88.38 100.85 70.98
CA ASN A 260 89.03 101.44 69.81
C ASN A 260 89.37 102.93 70.02
N SER A 261 88.45 103.69 70.63
CA SER A 261 88.69 105.10 70.94
C SER A 261 89.87 105.30 71.90
N SER A 262 90.03 104.41 72.89
CA SER A 262 91.12 104.45 73.87
C SER A 262 92.47 104.13 73.23
N LEU A 263 92.52 103.18 72.28
CA LEU A 263 93.73 102.79 71.57
C LEU A 263 94.25 103.91 70.64
N ALA A 264 93.36 104.61 69.94
CA ALA A 264 93.72 105.73 69.08
C ALA A 264 94.40 106.87 69.87
N GLY A 265 93.89 107.17 71.07
CA GLY A 265 94.49 108.16 71.97
C GLY A 265 95.87 107.77 72.52
N MET A 266 96.26 106.50 72.45
CA MET A 266 97.61 106.05 72.85
C MET A 266 98.63 106.25 71.72
N LYS A 267 98.28 105.91 70.47
CA LYS A 267 99.17 106.05 69.31
C LYS A 267 99.63 107.48 69.07
N GLN A 268 98.75 108.48 69.23
CA GLN A 268 99.12 109.90 69.08
C GLN A 268 100.16 110.37 70.10
N ARG A 269 100.23 109.75 71.29
CA ARG A 269 101.24 110.10 72.31
C ARG A 269 102.61 109.52 71.98
N ASP A 270 102.66 108.32 71.40
CA ASP A 270 103.91 107.65 71.03
C ASP A 270 104.63 108.35 69.86
N GLU A 271 103.89 108.85 68.87
CA GLU A 271 104.45 109.59 67.72
C GLU A 271 105.17 110.89 68.14
N ALA A 272 104.63 111.60 69.13
CA ALA A 272 105.24 112.82 69.67
C ALA A 272 106.60 112.55 70.38
N TYR A 273 106.76 111.35 70.96
CA TYR A 273 108.00 110.96 71.65
C TYR A 273 109.15 110.68 70.68
N VAL A 274 108.88 110.01 69.55
CA VAL A 274 109.88 109.63 68.54
C VAL A 274 110.56 110.87 67.94
N VAL A 275 109.78 111.89 67.58
CA VAL A 275 110.30 113.16 67.00
C VAL A 275 111.32 113.84 67.93
N SER A 276 111.09 113.77 69.24
CA SER A 276 111.99 114.35 70.24
C SER A 276 113.33 113.60 70.34
N GLN A 277 113.33 112.30 70.07
CA GLN A 277 114.53 111.45 70.17
C GLN A 277 115.49 111.61 68.99
N GLU A 278 114.96 111.89 67.78
CA GLU A 278 115.76 112.07 66.56
C GLU A 278 116.63 113.33 66.61
N LEU A 279 116.15 114.44 67.18
CA LEU A 279 116.91 115.68 67.32
C LEU A 279 118.17 115.51 68.19
N LEU A 280 118.09 114.72 69.25
CA LEU A 280 119.24 114.41 70.13
C LEU A 280 120.31 113.56 69.44
N SER A 281 119.93 112.73 68.46
CA SER A 281 120.86 111.87 67.72
C SER A 281 121.77 112.65 66.75
N ASN A 282 121.28 113.77 66.21
CA ASN A 282 122.02 114.60 65.28
C ASN A 282 123.18 115.35 65.97
N TYR A 283 122.95 115.93 67.16
CA TYR A 283 124.02 116.59 67.93
C TYR A 283 125.15 115.64 68.35
N ARG A 284 124.88 114.34 68.52
CA ARG A 284 125.92 113.33 68.83
C ARG A 284 126.80 112.98 67.62
N ARG A 285 126.37 113.26 66.40
CA ARG A 285 127.09 112.90 65.16
C ARG A 285 128.25 113.87 64.88
N ASP A 286 128.06 115.15 65.17
CA ASP A 286 129.07 116.20 64.90
C ASP A 286 130.28 116.14 65.85
N LEU A 287 130.09 115.64 67.07
CA LEU A 287 131.18 115.41 68.02
C LEU A 287 132.13 114.27 67.59
N LYS A 288 131.65 113.27 66.85
CA LYS A 288 132.45 112.13 66.39
C LYS A 288 133.35 112.45 65.21
N SER A 289 133.05 113.47 64.40
CA SER A 289 133.91 113.88 63.28
C SER A 289 135.19 114.60 63.73
N LEU A 290 135.13 115.37 64.83
CA LEU A 290 136.29 116.06 65.41
C LEU A 290 137.31 115.10 66.06
N GLU A 291 136.90 113.90 66.48
CA GLU A 291 137.80 112.83 66.96
C GLU A 291 138.60 112.16 65.82
N GLY A 292 138.11 112.22 64.58
CA GLY A 292 138.73 111.57 63.41
C GLY A 292 140.03 112.23 62.94
N ASP A 293 140.15 113.55 63.07
CA ASP A 293 141.32 114.31 62.62
C ASP A 293 142.54 114.09 63.55
N ILE A 294 142.30 113.83 64.84
CA ILE A 294 143.32 113.49 65.85
C ILE A 294 143.94 112.10 65.55
N HIS A 295 143.19 111.19 64.92
CA HIS A 295 143.64 109.84 64.57
C HIS A 295 144.55 109.80 63.32
N GLY A 296 144.52 110.82 62.46
CA GLY A 296 145.31 110.91 61.23
C GLY A 296 146.83 111.09 61.48
N CYS A 297 147.20 111.87 62.50
CA CYS A 297 148.60 112.08 62.88
C CYS A 297 149.28 110.80 63.43
N GLY A 298 148.51 109.82 63.93
CA GLY A 298 149.03 108.54 64.42
C GLY A 298 149.38 107.50 63.35
N LYS A 299 148.89 107.64 62.11
CA LYS A 299 149.11 106.65 61.04
C LYS A 299 150.41 106.86 60.23
N SER A 300 151.02 108.04 60.30
CA SER A 300 152.35 108.28 59.70
C SER A 300 153.48 107.61 60.50
N ILE A 301 153.25 107.31 61.78
CA ILE A 301 154.21 106.62 62.66
C ILE A 301 154.23 105.09 62.40
N ARG A 302 153.08 104.47 62.03
CA ARG A 302 152.99 103.01 61.76
C ARG A 302 153.48 102.55 60.38
N LYS A 303 153.66 103.47 59.44
CA LYS A 303 154.26 103.15 58.13
C LYS A 303 155.78 102.88 58.22
N GLU A 304 156.41 103.29 59.33
CA GLU A 304 157.81 102.97 59.68
C GLU A 304 157.96 101.63 60.41
N GLU A 305 156.87 101.01 60.88
CA GLU A 305 156.91 99.62 61.40
C GLU A 305 156.92 98.58 60.29
N GLU A 306 156.52 99.00 59.09
CA GLU A 306 157.08 98.46 57.87
C GLU A 306 156.83 96.98 57.60
N LYS A 307 157.11 96.63 56.35
CA LYS A 307 158.26 95.83 55.92
C LYS A 307 158.99 94.90 56.90
N ASN A 308 158.58 94.75 58.16
CA ASN A 308 158.89 93.53 58.90
C ASN A 308 158.01 92.36 58.42
N GLU A 309 158.13 92.13 57.12
CA GLU A 309 158.72 90.86 56.76
C GLU A 309 157.72 89.73 56.43
N ASN A 310 157.87 89.30 55.19
CA ASN A 310 158.15 87.90 54.88
C ASN A 310 156.99 86.90 54.79
N LEU A 311 155.80 87.15 55.34
CA LEU A 311 154.71 86.15 55.27
C LEU A 311 153.86 86.18 54.00
N VAL A 312 153.99 87.23 53.18
CA VAL A 312 153.38 87.32 51.84
C VAL A 312 153.86 86.21 50.89
N SER A 313 154.91 85.47 51.23
CA SER A 313 155.47 84.39 50.40
C SER A 313 154.70 83.05 50.46
N LEU A 314 153.88 82.77 51.49
CA LEU A 314 153.42 81.39 51.75
C LEU A 314 152.07 81.00 51.12
N LEU A 315 151.09 81.91 51.01
CA LEU A 315 149.72 81.46 50.69
C LEU A 315 149.42 81.28 49.20
N ASN A 316 150.29 81.76 48.31
CA ASN A 316 150.16 81.52 46.87
C ASN A 316 150.24 80.02 46.48
N GLN A 317 150.63 79.12 47.40
CA GLN A 317 150.54 77.66 47.22
C GLN A 317 149.12 77.08 47.35
N PHE A 318 148.24 77.68 48.16
CA PHE A 318 146.92 77.09 48.49
C PHE A 318 145.87 77.21 47.37
N LEU A 319 146.10 78.02 46.34
CA LEU A 319 145.13 78.25 45.25
C LEU A 319 145.10 77.13 44.19
N ASN A 320 146.11 76.25 44.13
CA ASN A 320 146.19 75.18 43.12
C ASN A 320 145.45 73.88 43.52
N ASP A 321 145.27 73.61 44.81
CA ASP A 321 144.62 72.39 45.30
C ASP A 321 143.09 72.38 45.08
N ALA A 322 142.45 73.56 45.00
CA ALA A 322 141.00 73.70 44.86
C ALA A 322 140.44 73.32 43.47
N ASN A 323 141.28 73.12 42.44
CA ASN A 323 140.84 72.80 41.08
C ASN A 323 140.68 71.28 40.81
N VAL A 324 141.22 70.41 41.66
CA VAL A 324 141.17 68.94 41.49
C VAL A 324 139.85 68.34 41.98
N THR A 325 139.25 68.91 43.03
CA THR A 325 137.99 68.44 43.64
C THR A 325 136.76 68.61 42.74
N ARG A 326 136.84 69.49 41.73
CA ARG A 326 135.74 69.78 40.80
C ARG A 326 135.49 68.67 39.74
N LYS A 327 136.41 67.71 39.55
CA LYS A 327 136.31 66.66 38.51
C LYS A 327 135.69 65.32 38.97
N LEU A 328 135.64 65.04 40.27
CA LEU A 328 135.11 63.77 40.80
C LEU A 328 133.57 63.71 40.87
N ILE A 329 132.89 64.85 40.76
CA ILE A 329 131.41 64.94 40.83
C ILE A 329 130.75 64.58 39.48
N ALA A 330 131.47 64.65 38.36
CA ALA A 330 130.94 64.36 37.03
C ALA A 330 130.78 62.85 36.72
N GLN A 331 131.37 61.95 37.51
CA GLN A 331 131.28 60.49 37.31
C GLN A 331 130.02 59.87 37.94
N CYS A 332 129.40 60.48 38.95
CA CYS A 332 128.21 59.94 39.61
C CYS A 332 126.89 60.15 38.83
N LEU A 333 126.89 60.93 37.74
CA LEU A 333 125.69 61.18 36.91
C LEU A 333 125.47 60.14 35.78
N LEU A 334 126.44 59.25 35.51
CA LEU A 334 126.33 58.21 34.47
C LEU A 334 125.70 56.89 34.97
N GLU A 335 125.64 56.66 36.29
CA GLU A 335 125.07 55.43 36.86
C GLU A 335 123.53 55.46 36.99
N GLN A 336 122.90 56.63 36.86
CA GLN A 336 121.45 56.79 36.99
C GLN A 336 120.68 56.51 35.67
N GLU A 337 121.33 56.65 34.50
CA GLU A 337 120.76 56.34 33.18
C GLU A 337 120.70 54.82 32.89
N ALA A 338 121.49 54.00 33.58
CA ALA A 338 121.49 52.53 33.44
C ALA A 338 120.26 51.83 34.04
N LEU A 339 119.54 52.47 34.97
CA LEU A 339 118.35 51.92 35.62
C LEU A 339 117.04 52.17 34.84
N GLN A 340 117.02 53.06 33.83
CA GLN A 340 115.88 53.21 32.89
C GLN A 340 115.85 52.13 31.79
N ALA A 341 116.96 51.44 31.53
CA ALA A 341 117.02 50.36 30.51
C ALA A 341 116.39 49.03 30.97
N GLN A 342 116.21 48.81 32.29
CA GLN A 342 115.61 47.58 32.85
C GLN A 342 114.07 47.57 32.82
N THR A 343 113.41 48.73 32.69
CA THR A 343 111.95 48.81 32.46
C THR A 343 111.56 48.51 31.01
N GLY A 344 112.51 48.54 30.05
CA GLY A 344 112.27 48.20 28.64
C GLY A 344 112.30 46.69 28.32
N THR A 345 112.85 45.84 29.19
CA THR A 345 112.85 44.38 29.02
C THR A 345 111.54 43.73 29.48
N TYR A 346 110.88 44.27 30.51
CA TYR A 346 109.56 43.80 30.97
C TYR A 346 108.41 44.09 29.98
N THR A 347 108.52 45.15 29.17
CA THR A 347 107.55 45.45 28.09
C THR A 347 107.67 44.55 26.86
N ARG A 348 108.84 43.94 26.59
CA ARG A 348 108.99 42.96 25.49
C ARG A 348 108.49 41.56 25.87
N ALA A 349 108.65 41.14 27.13
CA ALA A 349 108.09 39.89 27.64
C ALA A 349 106.54 39.87 27.62
N LEU A 350 105.89 41.03 27.82
CA LEU A 350 104.43 41.16 27.72
C LEU A 350 103.94 40.99 26.26
N GLN A 351 104.66 41.54 25.28
CA GLN A 351 104.34 41.40 23.84
C GLN A 351 104.53 39.96 23.31
N GLU A 352 105.47 39.18 23.84
CA GLU A 352 105.63 37.76 23.50
C GLU A 352 104.48 36.89 24.06
N THR A 353 103.93 37.23 25.23
CA THR A 353 102.76 36.53 25.81
C THR A 353 101.44 36.88 25.11
N GLU A 354 101.29 38.11 24.59
CA GLU A 354 100.14 38.51 23.77
C GLU A 354 100.18 37.88 22.36
N GLN A 355 101.36 37.64 21.79
CA GLN A 355 101.51 36.89 20.54
C GLN A 355 101.19 35.39 20.71
N ALA A 356 101.49 34.76 21.85
CA ALA A 356 101.04 33.39 22.14
C ALA A 356 99.51 33.26 22.31
N LEU A 357 98.86 34.30 22.85
CA LEU A 357 97.40 34.39 22.94
C LEU A 357 96.74 34.57 21.54
N SER A 358 97.41 35.25 20.60
CA SER A 358 96.93 35.38 19.22
C SER A 358 97.03 34.06 18.43
N ARG A 359 98.05 33.23 18.69
CA ARG A 359 98.22 31.90 18.06
C ARG A 359 97.14 30.91 18.51
N THR A 360 96.82 30.86 19.80
CA THR A 360 95.72 30.01 20.33
C THR A 360 94.33 30.46 19.85
N LYS A 361 94.13 31.77 19.60
CA LYS A 361 92.91 32.28 18.93
C LYS A 361 92.87 31.91 17.44
N MET A 362 94.02 31.87 16.75
CA MET A 362 94.10 31.37 15.36
C MET A 362 93.78 29.87 15.28
N ASP A 363 94.24 29.06 16.24
CA ASP A 363 93.90 27.62 16.33
C ASP A 363 92.40 27.40 16.61
N GLN A 364 91.76 28.27 17.42
CA GLN A 364 90.30 28.28 17.60
C GLN A 364 89.54 28.60 16.30
N THR A 365 90.05 29.54 15.48
CA THR A 365 89.46 29.82 14.15
C THR A 365 89.74 28.72 13.12
N ALA A 366 90.87 28.00 13.23
CA ALA A 366 91.17 26.83 12.42
C ALA A 366 90.19 25.68 12.71
N HIS A 367 89.91 25.37 13.98
CA HIS A 367 88.90 24.37 14.36
C HIS A 367 87.46 24.76 13.95
N LEU A 368 87.13 26.06 13.91
CA LEU A 368 85.85 26.53 13.34
C LEU A 368 85.79 26.36 11.81
N SER A 369 86.92 26.50 11.11
CA SER A 369 87.03 26.21 9.68
C SER A 369 86.99 24.71 9.35
N GLU A 370 87.49 23.85 10.25
CA GLU A 370 87.34 22.39 10.21
C GLU A 370 85.89 21.95 10.47
N LEU A 371 85.17 22.61 11.38
CA LEU A 371 83.73 22.38 11.56
C LEU A 371 82.90 22.80 10.34
N LEU A 372 83.30 23.84 9.61
CA LEU A 372 82.69 24.25 8.34
C LEU A 372 83.06 23.31 7.18
N SER A 373 84.26 22.70 7.17
CA SER A 373 84.65 21.68 6.19
C SER A 373 83.92 20.35 6.42
N ILE A 374 83.64 19.98 7.68
CA ILE A 374 82.78 18.85 8.05
C ILE A 374 81.33 19.11 7.62
N ARG A 375 80.79 20.34 7.78
CA ARG A 375 79.47 20.72 7.25
C ARG A 375 79.38 20.63 5.72
N LYS A 376 80.42 21.09 4.99
CA LYS A 376 80.52 20.87 3.52
C LYS A 376 80.70 19.40 3.14
N GLY A 377 81.27 18.56 4.02
CA GLY A 377 81.32 17.11 3.86
C GLY A 377 79.93 16.45 3.97
N ILE A 378 79.08 16.97 4.86
CA ILE A 378 77.67 16.53 4.99
C ILE A 378 76.86 16.93 3.75
N GLU A 379 77.04 18.14 3.21
CA GLU A 379 76.37 18.60 1.98
C GLU A 379 76.83 17.85 0.70
N LYS A 380 78.10 17.44 0.63
CA LYS A 380 78.59 16.53 -0.42
C LYS A 380 78.01 15.11 -0.25
N GLY A 381 77.82 14.66 0.99
CA GLY A 381 77.13 13.41 1.31
C GLY A 381 75.66 13.42 0.87
N THR A 382 74.95 14.56 0.97
CA THR A 382 73.58 14.68 0.46
C THR A 382 73.52 14.72 -1.07
N CYS A 383 74.50 15.30 -1.75
CA CYS A 383 74.56 15.31 -3.21
C CYS A 383 74.88 13.92 -3.81
N VAL A 384 75.74 13.11 -3.16
CA VAL A 384 75.98 11.70 -3.53
C VAL A 384 74.74 10.85 -3.28
N LYS A 385 73.94 11.19 -2.27
CA LYS A 385 72.66 10.54 -1.98
C LYS A 385 71.63 10.78 -3.10
N GLU A 386 71.53 12.00 -3.62
CA GLU A 386 70.65 12.32 -4.76
C GLU A 386 71.10 11.63 -6.06
N GLN A 387 72.42 11.48 -6.29
CA GLN A 387 72.96 10.73 -7.43
C GLN A 387 72.66 9.22 -7.33
N LEU A 388 72.74 8.64 -6.13
CA LEU A 388 72.31 7.26 -5.87
C LEU A 388 70.79 7.09 -6.04
N GLU A 389 69.98 8.10 -5.71
CA GLU A 389 68.53 8.08 -5.96
C GLU A 389 68.19 8.11 -7.46
N THR A 390 68.98 8.80 -8.28
CA THR A 390 68.84 8.74 -9.75
C THR A 390 69.29 7.40 -10.35
N GLU A 391 70.36 6.78 -9.84
CA GLU A 391 70.76 5.42 -10.23
C GLU A 391 69.71 4.36 -9.81
N ILE A 392 68.99 4.59 -8.70
CA ILE A 392 67.87 3.75 -8.27
C ILE A 392 66.67 3.87 -9.24
N MET A 393 66.41 5.06 -9.80
CA MET A 393 65.37 5.27 -10.82
C MET A 393 65.72 4.59 -12.16
N GLU A 394 66.99 4.58 -12.57
CA GLU A 394 67.46 3.81 -13.72
C GLU A 394 67.38 2.29 -13.48
N LYS A 395 67.68 1.82 -12.26
CA LYS A 395 67.46 0.42 -11.85
C LYS A 395 65.98 0.01 -11.82
N LEU A 396 65.06 0.95 -11.60
CA LEU A 396 63.61 0.73 -11.71
C LEU A 396 63.15 0.62 -13.18
N GLN A 397 63.82 1.30 -14.11
CA GLN A 397 63.58 1.15 -15.56
C GLN A 397 64.17 -0.17 -16.10
N GLU A 398 65.30 -0.65 -15.58
CA GLU A 398 65.82 -2.00 -15.89
C GLU A 398 64.91 -3.14 -15.38
N GLN A 399 64.13 -2.91 -14.30
CA GLN A 399 63.13 -3.87 -13.80
C GLN A 399 61.90 -4.02 -14.71
N MET A 400 61.67 -3.10 -15.65
CA MET A 400 60.60 -3.20 -16.64
C MET A 400 60.94 -4.08 -17.86
N ILE A 401 62.22 -4.33 -18.19
CA ILE A 401 62.61 -4.97 -19.48
C ILE A 401 63.02 -6.46 -19.36
N SER A 402 63.26 -7.02 -18.16
CA SER A 402 63.40 -8.48 -17.99
C SER A 402 62.20 -9.03 -17.23
N ASN A 403 61.37 -9.84 -17.89
CA ASN A 403 60.00 -10.17 -17.50
C ASN A 403 59.89 -10.94 -16.16
N LYS A 404 60.04 -10.19 -15.08
CA LYS A 404 59.80 -10.53 -13.68
C LYS A 404 58.33 -10.43 -13.33
N ALA A 405 57.45 -9.85 -14.15
CA ALA A 405 56.02 -9.77 -13.86
C ALA A 405 55.38 -11.17 -13.81
N ALA A 406 55.75 -12.09 -14.70
CA ALA A 406 55.24 -13.48 -14.67
C ALA A 406 55.79 -14.30 -13.48
N LYS A 407 57.08 -14.14 -13.11
CA LYS A 407 57.66 -14.71 -11.87
C LYS A 407 57.15 -14.00 -10.62
N HIS A 408 56.85 -12.71 -10.67
CA HIS A 408 56.20 -11.96 -9.60
C HIS A 408 54.78 -12.47 -9.47
N PHE A 409 53.98 -12.67 -10.52
CA PHE A 409 52.63 -13.22 -10.39
C PHE A 409 52.65 -14.68 -9.90
N PHE A 410 53.62 -15.51 -10.32
CA PHE A 410 53.79 -16.87 -9.78
C PHE A 410 54.27 -16.86 -8.31
N GLN A 411 55.25 -16.03 -7.96
CA GLN A 411 55.68 -15.81 -6.58
C GLN A 411 54.62 -15.06 -5.75
N LEU A 412 53.75 -14.24 -6.35
CA LEU A 412 52.64 -13.55 -5.68
C LEU A 412 51.54 -14.57 -5.42
N ALA A 413 51.27 -15.47 -6.37
CA ALA A 413 50.36 -16.61 -6.19
C ALA A 413 50.90 -17.59 -5.14
N GLU A 414 52.20 -17.87 -5.12
CA GLU A 414 52.85 -18.72 -4.12
C GLU A 414 52.95 -18.01 -2.76
N LYS A 415 53.23 -16.70 -2.72
CA LYS A 415 53.13 -15.87 -1.50
C LYS A 415 51.70 -15.73 -1.02
N LEU A 416 50.71 -15.65 -1.90
CA LEU A 416 49.28 -15.65 -1.55
C LEU A 416 48.86 -17.02 -1.03
N ARG A 417 49.36 -18.11 -1.60
CA ARG A 417 49.12 -19.48 -1.11
C ARG A 417 49.79 -19.73 0.23
N ASN A 418 51.04 -19.28 0.41
CA ASN A 418 51.74 -19.35 1.68
C ASN A 418 51.15 -18.40 2.72
N ARG A 419 50.65 -17.21 2.31
CA ARG A 419 49.92 -16.29 3.19
C ARG A 419 48.56 -16.84 3.57
N LYS A 420 47.88 -17.57 2.67
CA LYS A 420 46.65 -18.30 2.98
C LYS A 420 46.93 -19.42 3.98
N SER A 421 47.93 -20.28 3.73
CA SER A 421 48.33 -21.33 4.66
C SER A 421 48.81 -20.78 6.02
N ASN A 422 49.56 -19.68 6.02
CA ASN A 422 49.97 -18.99 7.25
C ASN A 422 48.78 -18.33 7.96
N LEU A 423 47.82 -17.76 7.22
CA LEU A 423 46.58 -17.24 7.79
C LEU A 423 45.74 -18.36 8.37
N GLU A 424 45.65 -19.52 7.72
CA GLU A 424 45.01 -20.73 8.25
C GLU A 424 45.73 -21.23 9.51
N LEU A 425 47.07 -21.25 9.53
CA LEU A 425 47.87 -21.53 10.73
C LEU A 425 47.67 -20.47 11.83
N HIS A 426 47.52 -19.19 11.47
CA HIS A 426 47.18 -18.13 12.40
C HIS A 426 45.74 -18.25 12.89
N PHE A 427 44.81 -18.70 12.06
CA PHE A 427 43.45 -19.03 12.48
C PHE A 427 43.48 -20.20 13.47
N TYR A 428 44.21 -21.28 13.20
CA TYR A 428 44.38 -22.36 14.18
C TYR A 428 45.09 -21.91 15.46
N LYS A 429 46.07 -20.99 15.39
CA LYS A 429 46.68 -20.39 16.58
C LYS A 429 45.70 -19.50 17.34
N VAL A 430 44.94 -18.67 16.66
CA VAL A 430 43.92 -17.80 17.27
C VAL A 430 42.78 -18.65 17.84
N GLU A 431 42.36 -19.72 17.19
CA GLU A 431 41.38 -20.67 17.73
C GLU A 431 41.92 -21.36 18.98
N ASN A 432 43.21 -21.72 19.00
CA ASN A 432 43.85 -22.28 20.18
C ASN A 432 44.03 -21.22 21.30
N ASP A 433 44.38 -19.98 20.95
CA ASP A 433 44.46 -18.86 21.88
C ASP A 433 43.07 -18.52 22.43
N VAL A 434 42.02 -18.60 21.61
CA VAL A 434 40.62 -18.46 22.02
C VAL A 434 40.22 -19.60 22.94
N ALA A 435 40.57 -20.85 22.63
CA ALA A 435 40.36 -21.98 23.53
C ALA A 435 41.10 -21.79 24.86
N GLN A 436 42.34 -21.28 24.83
CA GLN A 436 43.13 -20.95 26.01
C GLN A 436 42.53 -19.78 26.80
N ILE A 437 42.01 -18.75 26.14
CA ILE A 437 41.29 -17.64 26.77
C ILE A 437 39.99 -18.13 27.39
N ILE A 438 39.23 -19.02 26.73
CA ILE A 438 38.03 -19.64 27.29
C ILE A 438 38.38 -20.49 28.52
N LEU A 439 39.49 -21.24 28.47
CA LEU A 439 39.96 -22.03 29.61
C LEU A 439 40.44 -21.11 30.76
N ASN A 440 41.11 -20.01 30.46
CA ASN A 440 41.48 -19.00 31.45
C ASN A 440 40.26 -18.24 31.99
N ALA A 441 39.25 -17.98 31.18
CA ALA A 441 37.99 -17.33 31.57
C ALA A 441 37.16 -18.25 32.47
N THR A 442 37.09 -19.54 32.15
CA THR A 442 36.45 -20.54 33.02
C THR A 442 37.24 -20.75 34.31
N ASN A 443 38.58 -20.75 34.26
CA ASN A 443 39.42 -20.82 35.46
C ASN A 443 39.28 -19.56 36.34
N THR A 444 39.27 -18.36 35.75
CA THR A 444 39.02 -17.11 36.49
C THR A 444 37.61 -17.04 37.03
N SER A 445 36.61 -17.54 36.30
CA SER A 445 35.23 -17.69 36.78
C SER A 445 35.17 -18.67 37.97
N CYS A 446 35.81 -19.83 37.88
CA CYS A 446 35.95 -20.75 39.03
C CYS A 446 36.63 -20.06 40.22
N ARG A 447 37.71 -19.31 40.00
CA ARG A 447 38.36 -18.52 41.07
C ARG A 447 37.44 -17.45 41.64
N LEU A 448 36.64 -16.76 40.82
CA LEU A 448 35.65 -15.80 41.27
C LEU A 448 34.58 -16.49 42.13
N THR A 449 34.06 -17.65 41.73
CA THR A 449 33.09 -18.39 42.56
C THR A 449 33.70 -18.86 43.88
N VAL A 450 35.00 -19.17 43.92
CA VAL A 450 35.72 -19.45 45.18
C VAL A 450 35.88 -18.17 46.00
N HIS A 451 36.24 -17.05 45.38
CA HIS A 451 36.35 -15.76 46.06
C HIS A 451 35.00 -15.27 46.61
N GLU A 452 33.90 -15.47 45.90
CA GLU A 452 32.53 -15.19 46.35
C GLU A 452 32.16 -16.06 47.56
N LYS A 453 32.54 -17.35 47.56
CA LYS A 453 32.36 -18.22 48.73
C LYS A 453 33.19 -17.73 49.92
N THR A 454 34.46 -17.36 49.72
CA THR A 454 35.29 -16.81 50.80
C THR A 454 34.79 -15.45 51.28
N LEU A 455 34.23 -14.60 50.42
CA LEU A 455 33.59 -13.35 50.81
C LEU A 455 32.34 -13.62 51.65
N CYS A 456 31.52 -14.60 51.28
CA CYS A 456 30.37 -15.02 52.09
C CYS A 456 30.79 -15.57 53.46
N GLU A 457 31.93 -16.24 53.56
CA GLU A 457 32.50 -16.71 54.83
C GLU A 457 33.03 -15.55 55.67
N VAL A 458 33.78 -14.63 55.09
CA VAL A 458 34.26 -13.41 55.76
C VAL A 458 33.09 -12.52 56.19
N ASP A 459 32.02 -12.41 55.41
CA ASP A 459 30.82 -11.67 55.80
C ASP A 459 30.10 -12.32 57.00
N LYS A 460 30.13 -13.66 57.10
CA LYS A 460 29.64 -14.36 58.30
C LYS A 460 30.56 -14.09 59.50
N GLU A 461 31.87 -14.09 59.30
CA GLU A 461 32.84 -13.74 60.36
C GLU A 461 32.68 -12.29 60.82
N ILE A 462 32.49 -11.34 59.91
CA ILE A 462 32.22 -9.93 60.22
C ILE A 462 30.90 -9.79 60.99
N LYS A 463 29.85 -10.55 60.63
CA LYS A 463 28.60 -10.57 61.41
C LYS A 463 28.84 -11.08 62.84
N THR A 464 29.59 -12.18 63.00
CA THR A 464 29.92 -12.69 64.34
C THR A 464 30.81 -11.72 65.14
N MET A 465 31.74 -11.03 64.49
CA MET A 465 32.57 -10.00 65.14
C MET A 465 31.77 -8.74 65.49
N ASN A 466 30.82 -8.32 64.65
CA ASN A 466 29.92 -7.22 64.96
C ASN A 466 28.98 -7.57 66.14
N GLU A 467 28.51 -8.81 66.23
CA GLU A 467 27.77 -9.29 67.40
C GLU A 467 28.64 -9.26 68.67
N LEU A 468 29.92 -9.63 68.56
CA LEU A 468 30.89 -9.54 69.67
C LEU A 468 31.19 -8.08 70.06
N ILE A 469 31.36 -7.19 69.07
CA ILE A 469 31.56 -5.76 69.28
C ILE A 469 30.33 -5.16 69.95
N ALA A 470 29.12 -5.48 69.52
CA ALA A 470 27.89 -5.03 70.18
C ALA A 470 27.82 -5.49 71.65
N CYS A 471 28.28 -6.72 71.95
CA CYS A 471 28.42 -7.18 73.32
C CYS A 471 29.45 -6.37 74.11
N GLN A 472 30.64 -6.12 73.55
CA GLN A 472 31.70 -5.32 74.17
C GLN A 472 31.30 -3.84 74.35
N GLU A 473 30.61 -3.25 73.39
CA GLU A 473 30.04 -1.89 73.49
C GLU A 473 29.02 -1.80 74.63
N SER A 474 28.21 -2.84 74.83
CA SER A 474 27.29 -2.93 75.96
C SER A 474 28.03 -3.01 77.32
N GLU A 475 29.20 -3.65 77.36
CA GLU A 475 30.06 -3.72 78.55
C GLU A 475 30.83 -2.42 78.79
N ILE A 476 31.28 -1.74 77.73
CA ILE A 476 31.89 -0.41 77.80
C ILE A 476 30.84 0.61 78.28
N ALA A 477 29.60 0.54 77.82
CA ALA A 477 28.52 1.39 78.30
C ALA A 477 28.25 1.19 79.79
N LYS A 478 28.25 -0.06 80.27
CA LYS A 478 28.16 -0.38 81.71
C LYS A 478 29.35 0.16 82.50
N SER A 479 30.57 0.07 81.95
CA SER A 479 31.80 0.57 82.57
C SER A 479 31.88 2.10 82.60
N ARG A 480 31.40 2.79 81.56
CA ARG A 480 31.26 4.26 81.52
C ARG A 480 30.31 4.75 82.62
N LEU A 481 29.14 4.13 82.75
CA LEU A 481 28.19 4.41 83.85
C LEU A 481 28.79 4.26 85.25
N LEU A 482 29.73 3.32 85.42
CA LEU A 482 30.43 3.10 86.68
C LEU A 482 31.55 4.14 86.91
N THR A 483 32.18 4.59 85.82
CA THR A 483 33.21 5.63 85.83
C THR A 483 32.61 7.00 86.17
N ASP A 484 31.44 7.32 85.62
CA ASP A 484 30.71 8.56 85.93
C ASP A 484 30.31 8.63 87.41
N LYS A 485 29.90 7.50 87.99
CA LYS A 485 29.63 7.38 89.43
C LYS A 485 30.87 7.61 90.30
N LYS A 486 32.07 7.22 89.84
CA LYS A 486 33.34 7.48 90.53
C LYS A 486 33.84 8.92 90.32
N GLY A 487 33.61 9.53 89.16
CA GLY A 487 33.96 10.92 88.86
C GLY A 487 33.23 11.94 89.73
N GLY A 488 31.97 11.69 90.07
CA GLY A 488 31.20 12.53 91.01
C GLY A 488 31.79 12.56 92.43
N VAL A 489 32.47 11.51 92.87
CA VAL A 489 33.11 11.43 94.19
C VAL A 489 34.43 12.23 94.22
N ILE A 490 35.17 12.27 93.11
CA ILE A 490 36.44 13.02 93.02
C ILE A 490 36.19 14.54 93.04
N CYS A 491 35.13 15.02 92.39
CA CYS A 491 34.75 16.43 92.44
C CYS A 491 34.43 16.92 93.87
N LEU A 492 33.87 16.05 94.72
CA LEU A 492 33.59 16.40 96.12
C LEU A 492 34.85 16.52 96.98
N TYR A 493 35.91 15.77 96.66
CA TYR A 493 37.19 15.85 97.38
C TYR A 493 38.06 17.03 96.91
N ASN A 494 38.06 17.36 95.62
CA ASN A 494 38.79 18.54 95.11
C ASN A 494 38.24 19.85 95.68
N LYS A 495 36.91 19.94 95.86
CA LYS A 495 36.26 21.10 96.50
C LYS A 495 36.64 21.29 97.97
N LYS A 496 37.11 20.23 98.64
CA LYS A 496 37.64 20.29 100.02
C LYS A 496 39.10 20.72 100.07
N LEU A 497 39.90 20.46 99.03
CA LEU A 497 41.31 20.84 98.94
C LEU A 497 41.49 22.33 98.64
N GLU A 498 40.69 22.89 97.71
CA GLU A 498 40.73 24.33 97.40
C GLU A 498 40.36 25.20 98.61
N MET A 499 39.50 24.71 99.48
CA MET A 499 39.05 25.41 100.68
C MET A 499 40.12 25.47 101.79
N LEU A 500 41.11 24.56 101.77
CA LEU A 500 42.23 24.53 102.74
C LEU A 500 43.44 25.35 102.25
N LEU A 501 43.64 25.48 100.94
CA LEU A 501 44.71 26.30 100.36
C LEU A 501 44.43 27.80 100.48
N ALA A 502 43.16 28.22 100.48
CA ALA A 502 42.78 29.63 100.69
C ALA A 502 42.96 30.12 102.14
N GLN A 503 43.14 29.21 103.13
CA GLN A 503 43.23 29.55 104.56
C GLN A 503 44.66 29.80 105.07
N GLN A 504 45.71 29.56 104.28
CA GLN A 504 47.11 29.78 104.67
C GLN A 504 47.76 30.86 103.79
N GLY A 505 47.35 32.11 103.99
CA GLY A 505 48.04 33.25 103.39
C GLY A 505 49.47 33.42 103.93
N GLY A 506 50.44 33.58 103.04
CA GLY A 506 51.83 33.99 103.29
C GLY A 506 52.56 34.10 101.94
N GLN A 507 53.57 34.94 101.72
CA GLN A 507 54.50 35.61 102.63
C GLN A 507 55.32 36.65 101.82
N GLU A 508 55.81 37.73 102.44
CA GLU A 508 56.74 38.70 101.81
C GLU A 508 58.21 38.26 101.99
N LEU A 509 59.00 38.40 100.93
CA LEU A 509 60.40 37.96 100.76
C LEU A 509 61.42 39.12 100.95
N GLY A 510 62.63 38.81 101.41
CA GLY A 510 63.70 39.76 101.79
C GLY A 510 64.70 40.14 100.68
N PRO A 511 65.70 41.03 100.95
CA PRO A 511 66.47 41.74 99.91
C PRO A 511 67.43 40.88 99.06
N LEU A 512 68.01 39.80 99.59
CA LEU A 512 68.79 38.84 98.78
C LEU A 512 67.89 37.98 97.89
N GLU A 513 66.63 37.81 98.29
CA GLU A 513 65.61 37.21 97.44
C GLU A 513 65.19 38.19 96.33
N LEU A 514 65.31 39.52 96.51
CA LEU A 514 65.07 40.50 95.43
C LEU A 514 66.13 40.47 94.32
N GLU A 515 67.42 40.29 94.63
CA GLU A 515 68.48 40.11 93.62
C GLU A 515 68.39 38.75 92.93
N ILE A 516 68.11 37.67 93.69
CA ILE A 516 67.79 36.35 93.12
C ILE A 516 66.53 36.45 92.26
N ASN A 517 65.51 37.22 92.66
CA ASN A 517 64.31 37.46 91.87
C ASN A 517 64.58 38.34 90.64
N GLN A 518 65.59 39.20 90.64
CA GLN A 518 65.99 39.96 89.45
C GLN A 518 66.71 39.08 88.43
N LEU A 519 67.70 38.29 88.85
CA LEU A 519 68.36 37.32 87.95
C LEU A 519 67.41 36.20 87.51
N ASN A 520 66.51 35.75 88.39
CA ASN A 520 65.45 34.83 88.01
C ASN A 520 64.45 35.49 87.06
N LYS A 521 64.14 36.79 87.20
CA LYS A 521 63.32 37.51 86.22
C LYS A 521 63.99 37.58 84.86
N GLU A 522 65.28 37.88 84.78
CA GLU A 522 66.00 37.90 83.50
C GLU A 522 66.07 36.49 82.86
N ILE A 523 66.27 35.44 83.67
CA ILE A 523 66.22 34.05 83.21
C ILE A 523 64.79 33.66 82.80
N GLU A 524 63.76 34.10 83.53
CA GLU A 524 62.35 33.89 83.22
C GLU A 524 61.95 34.63 81.95
N GLU A 525 62.47 35.83 81.70
CA GLU A 525 62.30 36.61 80.49
C GLU A 525 62.93 35.89 79.29
N CYS A 526 64.20 35.49 79.37
CA CYS A 526 64.84 34.67 78.32
C CYS A 526 64.15 33.32 78.10
N ASN A 527 63.70 32.65 79.16
CA ASN A 527 62.91 31.42 79.03
C ASN A 527 61.53 31.69 78.43
N SER A 528 60.90 32.83 78.73
CA SER A 528 59.63 33.22 78.13
C SER A 528 59.80 33.49 76.63
N GLU A 529 60.88 34.17 76.23
CA GLU A 529 61.24 34.39 74.83
C GLU A 529 61.51 33.07 74.11
N ALA A 530 62.31 32.18 74.70
CA ALA A 530 62.55 30.84 74.16
C ALA A 530 61.25 30.03 74.02
N MET A 531 60.35 30.11 75.00
CA MET A 531 59.03 29.47 74.95
C MET A 531 58.11 30.11 73.90
N THR A 532 58.19 31.42 73.65
CA THR A 532 57.45 32.07 72.56
C THR A 532 57.98 31.64 71.20
N LEU A 533 59.30 31.58 71.00
CA LEU A 533 59.92 31.08 69.78
C LEU A 533 59.63 29.59 69.56
N GLN A 534 59.66 28.77 70.61
CA GLN A 534 59.27 27.37 70.53
C GLN A 534 57.78 27.20 70.20
N LYS A 535 56.90 28.06 70.74
CA LYS A 535 55.48 28.09 70.37
C LYS A 535 55.28 28.52 68.91
N GLN A 536 56.00 29.52 68.44
CA GLN A 536 55.98 29.96 67.04
C GLN A 536 56.46 28.85 66.11
N TRP A 537 57.59 28.22 66.41
CA TRP A 537 58.11 27.09 65.66
C TRP A 537 57.13 25.90 65.64
N LEU A 538 56.51 25.54 66.77
CA LEU A 538 55.47 24.51 66.81
C LEU A 538 54.22 24.91 66.01
N SER A 539 53.87 26.19 65.98
CA SER A 539 52.76 26.70 65.17
C SER A 539 53.08 26.59 63.67
N GLU A 540 54.27 26.99 63.26
CA GLU A 540 54.75 26.87 61.88
C GLU A 540 54.90 25.40 61.45
N GLN A 541 55.38 24.53 62.33
CA GLN A 541 55.46 23.10 62.07
C GLN A 541 54.06 22.47 61.95
N LYS A 542 53.09 22.90 62.77
CA LYS A 542 51.69 22.48 62.64
C LYS A 542 51.06 22.96 61.33
N GLU A 543 51.31 24.20 60.94
CA GLU A 543 50.91 24.76 59.63
C GLU A 543 51.53 23.94 58.49
N LEU A 544 52.83 23.62 58.55
CA LEU A 544 53.50 22.79 57.55
C LEU A 544 52.90 21.38 57.46
N VAL A 545 52.61 20.74 58.60
CA VAL A 545 51.94 19.44 58.65
C VAL A 545 50.52 19.53 58.08
N ARG A 546 49.78 20.60 58.37
CA ARG A 546 48.45 20.84 57.79
C ARG A 546 48.53 20.98 56.27
N LEU A 547 49.43 21.83 55.77
CA LEU A 547 49.62 22.04 54.32
C LEU A 547 50.10 20.78 53.60
N THR A 548 50.94 19.96 54.24
CA THR A 548 51.39 18.69 53.66
C THR A 548 50.26 17.66 53.60
N GLN A 549 49.39 17.60 54.61
CA GLN A 549 48.17 16.79 54.60
C GLN A 549 47.18 17.28 53.52
N GLU A 550 46.91 18.58 53.44
CA GLU A 550 46.05 19.18 52.39
C GLU A 550 46.58 18.86 50.99
N ARG A 551 47.91 18.92 50.78
CA ARG A 551 48.55 18.57 49.51
C ARG A 551 48.43 17.07 49.20
N ASP A 552 48.55 16.20 50.18
CA ASP A 552 48.35 14.76 49.99
C ASP A 552 46.87 14.41 49.73
N GLU A 553 45.92 15.08 50.38
CA GLU A 553 44.48 14.99 50.09
C GLU A 553 44.16 15.45 48.67
N GLN A 554 44.72 16.60 48.25
CA GLN A 554 44.58 17.09 46.87
C GLN A 554 45.16 16.10 45.87
N LYS A 555 46.33 15.52 46.14
CA LYS A 555 46.93 14.50 45.28
C LYS A 555 46.05 13.24 45.19
N ASN A 556 45.53 12.75 46.31
CA ASN A 556 44.59 11.64 46.31
C ASN A 556 43.32 11.97 45.51
N SER A 557 42.81 13.20 45.63
CA SER A 557 41.66 13.66 44.84
C SER A 557 41.97 13.67 43.33
N LEU A 558 43.16 14.11 42.94
CA LEU A 558 43.65 14.06 41.55
C LEU A 558 43.72 12.62 41.04
N ASP A 559 44.32 11.71 41.80
CA ASP A 559 44.39 10.29 41.43
C ASP A 559 43.00 9.66 41.29
N THR A 560 42.03 10.06 42.11
CA THR A 560 40.64 9.60 41.96
C THR A 560 39.97 10.17 40.71
N LEU A 561 40.22 11.43 40.37
CA LEU A 561 39.71 12.07 39.15
C LEU A 561 40.33 11.44 37.89
N GLU A 562 41.63 11.15 37.88
CA GLU A 562 42.29 10.43 36.79
C GLU A 562 41.67 9.05 36.57
N LYS A 563 41.45 8.29 37.65
CA LYS A 563 40.73 7.00 37.57
C LYS A 563 39.32 7.17 37.02
N GLN A 564 38.58 8.19 37.45
CA GLN A 564 37.26 8.50 36.91
C GLN A 564 37.31 8.84 35.42
N ILE A 565 38.29 9.62 34.97
CA ILE A 565 38.48 9.94 33.54
C ILE A 565 38.73 8.66 32.74
N ILE A 566 39.59 7.76 33.21
CA ILE A 566 39.85 6.47 32.54
C ILE A 566 38.57 5.63 32.45
N ILE A 567 37.80 5.53 33.54
CA ILE A 567 36.51 4.82 33.54
C ILE A 567 35.53 5.46 32.54
N MET A 568 35.45 6.78 32.48
CA MET A 568 34.59 7.50 31.54
C MET A 568 35.03 7.30 30.10
N GLN A 569 36.34 7.30 29.81
CA GLN A 569 36.87 6.97 28.49
C GLN A 569 36.55 5.54 28.07
N GLN A 570 36.68 4.57 28.97
CA GLN A 570 36.28 3.18 28.69
C GLN A 570 34.76 3.03 28.49
N ARG A 571 33.95 3.76 29.24
CA ARG A 571 32.49 3.82 29.02
C ARG A 571 32.16 4.44 27.66
N LYS A 572 32.82 5.54 27.31
CA LYS A 572 32.68 6.19 26.01
C LYS A 572 33.00 5.20 24.87
N LEU A 573 34.12 4.49 24.95
CA LEU A 573 34.50 3.50 23.94
C LEU A 573 33.49 2.34 23.82
N ARG A 574 32.94 1.85 24.95
CA ARG A 574 31.88 0.83 24.93
C ARG A 574 30.63 1.34 24.22
N VAL A 575 30.17 2.54 24.59
CA VAL A 575 28.99 3.17 23.96
C VAL A 575 29.25 3.46 22.48
N GLU A 576 30.44 3.92 22.09
CA GLU A 576 30.80 4.11 20.69
C GLU A 576 30.78 2.80 19.89
N ASN A 577 31.24 1.70 20.50
CA ASN A 577 31.17 0.37 19.88
C ASN A 577 29.72 -0.12 19.76
N GLU A 578 28.90 0.08 20.79
CA GLU A 578 27.45 -0.22 20.76
C GLU A 578 26.76 0.59 19.66
N ILE A 579 27.01 1.89 19.56
CA ILE A 579 26.49 2.75 18.48
C ILE A 579 26.94 2.24 17.10
N GLN A 580 28.20 1.85 16.94
CA GLN A 580 28.68 1.30 15.67
C GLN A 580 28.02 -0.04 15.32
N GLN A 581 27.70 -0.85 16.33
CA GLN A 581 26.95 -2.10 16.14
C GLN A 581 25.51 -1.78 15.71
N GLU A 582 24.81 -0.89 16.41
CA GLU A 582 23.46 -0.43 16.05
C GLU A 582 23.42 0.16 14.64
N ILE A 583 24.43 0.94 14.22
CA ILE A 583 24.54 1.46 12.84
C ILE A 583 24.68 0.33 11.81
N LYS A 584 25.38 -0.76 12.14
CA LYS A 584 25.50 -1.92 11.25
C LYS A 584 24.17 -2.67 11.17
N GLU A 585 23.53 -2.92 12.32
CA GLU A 585 22.22 -3.57 12.40
C GLU A 585 21.16 -2.76 11.66
N GLN A 586 21.15 -1.42 11.79
CA GLN A 586 20.29 -0.53 11.02
C GLN A 586 20.52 -0.66 9.51
N LYS A 587 21.78 -0.71 9.06
CA LYS A 587 22.09 -0.93 7.62
C LYS A 587 21.66 -2.31 7.13
N ASP A 588 21.68 -3.32 7.99
CA ASP A 588 21.21 -4.66 7.66
C ASP A 588 19.68 -4.71 7.58
N VAL A 589 18.98 -4.04 8.51
CA VAL A 589 17.53 -3.85 8.47
C VAL A 589 17.11 -3.05 7.25
N GLU A 590 17.82 -1.97 6.89
CA GLU A 590 17.55 -1.20 5.67
C GLU A 590 17.73 -2.04 4.41
N ARG A 591 18.77 -2.88 4.36
CA ARG A 591 18.96 -3.84 3.27
C ARG A 591 17.83 -4.85 3.21
N HIS A 592 17.41 -5.39 4.36
CA HIS A 592 16.27 -6.31 4.45
C HIS A 592 14.96 -5.63 4.00
N MET A 593 14.73 -4.37 4.40
CA MET A 593 13.54 -3.61 4.02
C MET A 593 13.52 -3.33 2.52
N LYS A 594 14.67 -2.99 1.91
CA LYS A 594 14.81 -2.88 0.45
C LYS A 594 14.52 -4.20 -0.26
N ASN A 595 15.00 -5.32 0.29
CA ASN A 595 14.69 -6.64 -0.26
C ASN A 595 13.20 -6.96 -0.19
N ILE A 596 12.53 -6.73 0.95
CA ILE A 596 11.08 -6.87 1.07
C ILE A 596 10.36 -5.95 0.09
N SER A 597 10.79 -4.70 -0.05
CA SER A 597 10.18 -3.76 -1.01
C SER A 597 10.33 -4.27 -2.45
N ASN A 598 11.49 -4.82 -2.81
CA ASN A 598 11.69 -5.43 -4.13
C ASN A 598 10.79 -6.65 -4.32
N ASP A 599 10.62 -7.48 -3.29
CA ASP A 599 9.74 -8.65 -3.35
C ASP A 599 8.27 -8.24 -3.41
N LEU A 600 7.85 -7.18 -2.71
CA LEU A 600 6.52 -6.58 -2.84
C LEU A 600 6.29 -6.04 -4.26
N ILE A 601 7.29 -5.38 -4.85
CA ILE A 601 7.21 -4.92 -6.25
C ILE A 601 7.08 -6.13 -7.19
N LYS A 602 7.85 -7.20 -7.00
CA LYS A 602 7.70 -8.45 -7.78
C LYS A 602 6.31 -9.07 -7.60
N LEU A 603 5.80 -9.12 -6.38
CA LEU A 603 4.50 -9.70 -6.06
C LEU A 603 3.39 -8.85 -6.69
N ASN A 604 3.49 -7.53 -6.65
CA ASN A 604 2.59 -6.62 -7.36
C ASN A 604 2.68 -6.78 -8.89
N MET A 605 3.89 -6.97 -9.45
CA MET A 605 4.03 -7.29 -10.87
C MET A 605 3.38 -8.63 -11.23
N LEU A 606 3.52 -9.65 -10.38
CA LEU A 606 2.85 -10.94 -10.56
C LEU A 606 1.34 -10.84 -10.40
N ILE A 607 0.84 -10.07 -9.44
CA ILE A 607 -0.60 -9.78 -9.26
C ILE A 607 -1.14 -9.08 -10.51
N ASN A 608 -0.47 -8.04 -11.00
CA ASN A 608 -0.89 -7.34 -12.21
C ASN A 608 -0.89 -8.27 -13.43
N LYS A 609 0.13 -9.13 -13.56
CA LYS A 609 0.18 -10.13 -14.64
C LYS A 609 -0.91 -11.18 -14.51
N ASN A 610 -1.25 -11.58 -13.28
CA ASN A 610 -2.34 -12.51 -13.03
C ASN A 610 -3.70 -11.86 -13.31
N ASN A 611 -3.89 -10.60 -12.91
CA ASN A 611 -5.08 -9.81 -13.20
C ASN A 611 -5.24 -9.60 -14.71
N SER A 612 -4.17 -9.26 -15.44
CA SER A 612 -4.25 -9.16 -16.91
C SER A 612 -4.59 -10.50 -17.54
N SER A 613 -4.02 -11.61 -17.08
CA SER A 613 -4.39 -12.95 -17.56
C SER A 613 -5.83 -13.33 -17.19
N PHE A 614 -6.32 -12.88 -16.05
CA PHE A 614 -7.70 -13.09 -15.62
C PHE A 614 -8.67 -12.28 -16.49
N GLU A 615 -8.36 -11.01 -16.78
CA GLU A 615 -9.11 -10.16 -17.71
C GLU A 615 -9.11 -10.75 -19.12
N GLU A 616 -7.96 -11.24 -19.62
CA GLU A 616 -7.87 -11.94 -20.90
C GLU A 616 -8.75 -13.20 -20.93
N LEU A 617 -8.73 -14.01 -19.87
CA LEU A 617 -9.59 -15.19 -19.76
C LEU A 617 -11.08 -14.83 -19.63
N GLN A 618 -11.41 -13.75 -18.92
CA GLN A 618 -12.78 -13.25 -18.79
C GLN A 618 -13.28 -12.72 -20.14
N ASN A 619 -12.48 -11.92 -20.84
CA ASN A 619 -12.78 -11.46 -22.20
C ASN A 619 -12.92 -12.64 -23.16
N GLY A 620 -12.02 -13.63 -23.06
CA GLY A 620 -12.11 -14.88 -23.81
C GLY A 620 -13.42 -15.63 -23.53
N LYS A 621 -13.83 -15.76 -22.25
CA LYS A 621 -15.12 -16.34 -21.87
C LYS A 621 -16.28 -15.58 -22.49
N ILE A 622 -16.30 -14.25 -22.40
CA ILE A 622 -17.36 -13.41 -22.98
C ILE A 622 -17.43 -13.58 -24.50
N VAL A 623 -16.29 -13.64 -25.19
CA VAL A 623 -16.26 -13.89 -26.64
C VAL A 623 -16.82 -15.27 -26.96
N THR A 624 -16.37 -16.33 -26.27
CA THR A 624 -16.89 -17.69 -26.49
C THR A 624 -18.37 -17.81 -26.14
N GLU A 625 -18.85 -17.13 -25.08
CA GLU A 625 -20.27 -17.09 -24.71
C GLU A 625 -21.08 -16.40 -25.80
N ASN A 626 -20.60 -15.29 -26.34
CA ASN A 626 -21.24 -14.62 -27.47
C ASN A 626 -21.26 -15.50 -28.73
N GLU A 627 -20.20 -16.24 -29.02
CA GLU A 627 -20.16 -17.22 -30.12
C GLU A 627 -21.15 -18.37 -29.89
N PHE A 628 -21.27 -18.88 -28.66
CA PHE A 628 -22.29 -19.87 -28.28
C PHE A 628 -23.70 -19.32 -28.41
N VAL A 629 -23.95 -18.09 -27.99
CA VAL A 629 -25.27 -17.44 -28.15
C VAL A 629 -25.58 -17.21 -29.63
N GLN A 630 -24.61 -16.80 -30.45
CA GLN A 630 -24.80 -16.62 -31.88
C GLN A 630 -25.08 -17.95 -32.58
N SER A 631 -24.35 -19.02 -32.25
CA SER A 631 -24.60 -20.36 -32.80
C SER A 631 -25.94 -20.94 -32.33
N LEU A 632 -26.35 -20.70 -31.08
CA LEU A 632 -27.69 -21.04 -30.60
C LEU A 632 -28.78 -20.29 -31.38
N LYS A 633 -28.64 -18.97 -31.57
CA LYS A 633 -29.58 -18.18 -32.38
C LYS A 633 -29.64 -18.64 -33.83
N ALA A 634 -28.52 -19.05 -34.41
CA ALA A 634 -28.48 -19.62 -35.75
C ALA A 634 -29.24 -20.96 -35.81
N ALA A 635 -29.01 -21.85 -34.84
CA ALA A 635 -29.71 -23.14 -34.75
C ALA A 635 -31.22 -22.96 -34.46
N GLU A 636 -31.60 -21.99 -33.61
CA GLU A 636 -32.99 -21.61 -33.38
C GLU A 636 -33.65 -21.11 -34.66
N LYS A 637 -32.96 -20.27 -35.44
CA LYS A 637 -33.45 -19.81 -36.74
C LYS A 637 -33.62 -20.96 -37.72
N GLU A 638 -32.64 -21.86 -37.82
CA GLU A 638 -32.75 -23.07 -38.64
C GLU A 638 -33.93 -23.95 -38.20
N SER A 639 -34.14 -24.11 -36.89
CA SER A 639 -35.29 -24.85 -36.34
C SER A 639 -36.62 -24.19 -36.69
N MET A 640 -36.72 -22.86 -36.60
CA MET A 640 -37.91 -22.11 -37.02
C MET A 640 -38.17 -22.29 -38.51
N GLU A 641 -37.15 -22.16 -39.36
CA GLU A 641 -37.29 -22.39 -40.80
C GLU A 641 -37.74 -23.83 -41.11
N MET A 642 -37.21 -24.84 -40.40
CA MET A 642 -37.64 -26.23 -40.55
C MET A 642 -39.09 -26.44 -40.08
N GLN A 643 -39.52 -25.73 -39.02
CA GLN A 643 -40.90 -25.78 -38.54
C GLN A 643 -41.87 -25.06 -39.49
N GLU A 644 -41.46 -23.96 -40.11
CA GLU A 644 -42.20 -23.31 -41.19
C GLU A 644 -42.33 -24.24 -42.40
N ARG A 645 -41.24 -24.87 -42.85
CA ARG A 645 -41.29 -25.91 -43.90
C ARG A 645 -42.21 -27.06 -43.52
N HIS A 646 -42.20 -27.49 -42.26
CA HIS A 646 -43.11 -28.53 -41.78
C HIS A 646 -44.57 -28.09 -41.83
N SER A 647 -44.87 -26.85 -41.42
CA SER A 647 -46.23 -26.30 -41.49
C SER A 647 -46.73 -26.18 -42.94
N GLN A 648 -45.87 -25.74 -43.87
CA GLN A 648 -46.17 -25.71 -45.30
C GLN A 648 -46.48 -27.11 -45.84
N LEU A 649 -45.70 -28.12 -45.46
CA LEU A 649 -45.95 -29.52 -45.85
C LEU A 649 -47.26 -30.07 -45.23
N ILE A 650 -47.62 -29.68 -44.02
CA ILE A 650 -48.92 -30.04 -43.42
C ILE A 650 -50.06 -29.40 -44.21
N GLU A 651 -49.97 -28.10 -44.51
CA GLU A 651 -50.98 -27.41 -45.32
C GLU A 651 -51.11 -28.05 -46.71
N GLU A 652 -50.00 -28.38 -47.37
CA GLU A 652 -50.01 -29.09 -48.65
C GLU A 652 -50.65 -30.47 -48.53
N LYS A 653 -50.32 -31.22 -47.47
CA LYS A 653 -50.95 -32.53 -47.19
C LYS A 653 -52.46 -32.38 -46.99
N GLU A 654 -52.91 -31.38 -46.23
CA GLU A 654 -54.34 -31.11 -46.02
C GLU A 654 -55.04 -30.70 -47.31
N ARG A 655 -54.42 -29.84 -48.12
CA ARG A 655 -54.92 -29.48 -49.47
C ARG A 655 -55.04 -30.72 -50.35
N LEU A 656 -54.04 -31.60 -50.35
CA LEU A 656 -54.07 -32.85 -51.11
C LEU A 656 -55.14 -33.82 -50.59
N LEU A 657 -55.29 -33.96 -49.27
CA LEU A 657 -56.35 -34.77 -48.67
C LEU A 657 -57.74 -34.25 -49.05
N ASN A 658 -57.96 -32.93 -49.02
CA ASN A 658 -59.22 -32.34 -49.46
C ASN A 658 -59.48 -32.62 -50.94
N SER A 659 -58.46 -32.47 -51.80
CA SER A 659 -58.59 -32.80 -53.23
C SER A 659 -58.88 -34.28 -53.47
N LEU A 660 -58.33 -35.18 -52.63
CA LEU A 660 -58.61 -36.62 -52.68
C LEU A 660 -60.06 -36.90 -52.28
N VAL A 661 -60.54 -36.31 -51.19
CA VAL A 661 -61.93 -36.45 -50.73
C VAL A 661 -62.91 -35.92 -51.79
N GLU A 662 -62.59 -34.81 -52.45
CA GLU A 662 -63.39 -34.28 -53.56
C GLU A 662 -63.39 -35.25 -54.76
N ALA A 663 -62.25 -35.84 -55.09
CA ALA A 663 -62.14 -36.86 -56.13
C ALA A 663 -62.95 -38.12 -55.78
N GLU A 664 -62.89 -38.60 -54.54
CA GLU A 664 -63.71 -39.72 -54.04
C GLU A 664 -65.21 -39.40 -54.13
N HIS A 665 -65.63 -38.19 -53.77
CA HIS A 665 -67.01 -37.75 -53.94
C HIS A 665 -67.44 -37.75 -55.41
N GLN A 666 -66.57 -37.30 -56.33
CA GLN A 666 -66.85 -37.34 -57.76
C GLN A 666 -66.97 -38.79 -58.27
N ILE A 667 -66.10 -39.71 -57.83
CA ILE A 667 -66.18 -41.14 -58.18
C ILE A 667 -67.52 -41.71 -57.71
N LEU A 668 -67.93 -41.49 -56.45
CA LEU A 668 -69.21 -41.97 -55.91
C LEU A 668 -70.42 -41.40 -56.69
N LEU A 669 -70.36 -40.13 -57.10
CA LEU A 669 -71.41 -39.53 -57.94
C LEU A 669 -71.48 -40.21 -59.32
N TRP A 670 -70.35 -40.55 -59.93
CA TRP A 670 -70.32 -41.25 -61.21
C TRP A 670 -70.78 -42.72 -61.09
N GLU A 671 -70.42 -43.42 -60.01
CA GLU A 671 -70.92 -44.77 -59.74
C GLU A 671 -72.44 -44.81 -59.62
N LYS A 672 -73.04 -43.87 -58.88
CA LYS A 672 -74.51 -43.74 -58.78
C LYS A 672 -75.17 -43.45 -60.13
N LYS A 673 -74.58 -42.57 -60.95
CA LYS A 673 -75.09 -42.30 -62.32
C LYS A 673 -75.03 -43.55 -63.20
N ILE A 674 -73.98 -44.36 -63.08
CA ILE A 674 -73.83 -45.61 -63.84
C ILE A 674 -74.85 -46.66 -63.36
N GLN A 675 -75.09 -46.78 -62.05
CA GLN A 675 -76.12 -47.68 -61.49
C GLN A 675 -77.52 -47.32 -62.01
N LEU A 676 -77.91 -46.04 -61.95
CA LEU A 676 -79.20 -45.58 -62.50
C LEU A 676 -79.33 -45.86 -64.01
N ALA A 677 -78.25 -45.69 -64.78
CA ALA A 677 -78.26 -45.98 -66.20
C ALA A 677 -78.38 -47.48 -66.52
N LYS A 678 -77.86 -48.37 -65.65
CA LYS A 678 -78.03 -49.83 -65.78
C LYS A 678 -79.45 -50.26 -65.46
N GLU A 679 -80.02 -49.76 -64.36
CA GLU A 679 -81.41 -50.03 -63.96
C GLU A 679 -82.42 -49.55 -65.02
N MET A 680 -82.19 -48.37 -65.62
CA MET A 680 -83.02 -47.87 -66.72
C MET A 680 -82.95 -48.72 -68.00
N ARG A 681 -81.81 -49.39 -68.26
CA ARG A 681 -81.63 -50.25 -69.44
C ARG A 681 -82.34 -51.59 -69.26
N GLU A 682 -82.23 -52.20 -68.08
CA GLU A 682 -82.91 -53.46 -67.74
C GLU A 682 -84.45 -53.33 -67.77
N ALA A 683 -84.98 -52.16 -67.38
CA ALA A 683 -86.42 -51.89 -67.49
C ALA A 683 -86.90 -51.74 -68.94
N ALA A 684 -86.07 -51.22 -69.84
CA ALA A 684 -86.43 -50.98 -71.24
C ALA A 684 -86.43 -52.26 -72.10
N ASP A 685 -85.57 -53.23 -71.79
CA ASP A 685 -85.46 -54.48 -72.56
C ASP A 685 -86.57 -55.51 -72.22
N SER A 686 -87.31 -55.32 -71.12
CA SER A 686 -88.42 -56.21 -70.71
C SER A 686 -89.79 -55.93 -71.39
N LEU A 687 -89.88 -54.88 -72.23
CA LEU A 687 -91.15 -54.42 -72.83
C LEU A 687 -91.28 -54.69 -74.34
N PHE A 688 -90.32 -55.40 -74.96
CA PHE A 688 -90.25 -55.56 -76.43
C PHE A 688 -90.41 -56.98 -76.98
N GLU A 689 -91.13 -57.87 -76.28
CA GLU A 689 -91.39 -59.23 -76.78
C GLU A 689 -92.87 -59.68 -76.64
N HIS A 690 -93.53 -59.82 -77.81
CA HIS A 690 -94.73 -60.61 -78.20
C HIS A 690 -96.06 -59.85 -78.48
N GLY A 691 -96.55 -60.02 -79.73
CA GLY A 691 -97.78 -59.43 -80.28
C GLY A 691 -98.78 -60.45 -80.83
N GLU A 692 -100.07 -60.17 -80.62
CA GLU A 692 -101.23 -60.94 -81.12
C GLU A 692 -102.45 -60.03 -81.45
N ILE A 693 -102.21 -58.77 -81.83
CA ILE A 693 -103.24 -57.72 -81.97
C ILE A 693 -103.77 -57.44 -83.41
N PRO A 694 -103.12 -57.83 -84.54
CA PRO A 694 -103.67 -57.52 -85.88
C PRO A 694 -104.71 -58.55 -86.39
N ASP A 695 -104.56 -59.84 -86.09
CA ASP A 695 -105.28 -60.92 -86.80
C ASP A 695 -106.66 -61.26 -86.22
N MET A 696 -106.97 -60.78 -85.01
CA MET A 696 -108.33 -60.88 -84.43
C MET A 696 -109.26 -59.71 -84.84
N LYS A 697 -108.78 -58.62 -85.46
CA LYS A 697 -109.60 -57.39 -85.70
C LYS A 697 -110.44 -57.40 -87.00
N THR A 698 -110.17 -58.31 -87.94
CA THR A 698 -110.84 -58.33 -89.26
C THR A 698 -112.03 -59.31 -89.33
N GLU A 699 -111.97 -60.43 -88.61
CA GLU A 699 -113.05 -61.43 -88.56
C GLU A 699 -114.13 -61.07 -87.51
N ILE A 700 -113.71 -60.40 -86.44
CA ILE A 700 -114.57 -59.88 -85.37
C ILE A 700 -115.56 -58.81 -85.91
N ARG A 701 -115.23 -58.05 -86.96
CA ARG A 701 -116.10 -56.98 -87.49
C ARG A 701 -117.34 -57.46 -88.26
N ARG A 702 -117.40 -58.70 -88.76
CA ARG A 702 -118.52 -59.17 -89.60
C ARG A 702 -119.59 -59.97 -88.84
N MET A 703 -119.24 -60.71 -87.78
CA MET A 703 -120.22 -61.38 -86.92
C MET A 703 -120.72 -60.53 -85.72
N GLN A 704 -119.99 -59.48 -85.33
CA GLN A 704 -120.39 -58.55 -84.25
C GLN A 704 -121.55 -57.60 -84.59
N VAL A 705 -121.94 -57.46 -85.87
CA VAL A 705 -122.95 -56.44 -86.24
C VAL A 705 -124.38 -56.97 -86.12
N ARG A 706 -124.65 -58.26 -86.38
CA ARG A 706 -126.02 -58.82 -86.35
C ARG A 706 -126.37 -59.63 -85.10
N TYR A 707 -125.47 -60.43 -84.56
CA TYR A 707 -125.70 -61.11 -83.27
C TYR A 707 -125.47 -60.15 -82.08
N GLY A 708 -124.62 -59.15 -82.27
CA GLY A 708 -124.36 -58.09 -81.30
C GLY A 708 -125.57 -57.21 -80.98
N GLN A 709 -126.57 -57.01 -81.85
CA GLN A 709 -127.71 -56.14 -81.48
C GLN A 709 -128.69 -56.82 -80.50
N LEU A 710 -128.87 -58.14 -80.59
CA LEU A 710 -129.79 -58.90 -79.75
C LEU A 710 -129.13 -59.42 -78.46
N LEU A 711 -127.86 -59.83 -78.50
CA LEU A 711 -127.10 -60.08 -77.27
C LEU A 711 -126.73 -58.80 -76.51
N LYS A 712 -126.50 -57.65 -77.16
CA LYS A 712 -126.21 -56.40 -76.43
C LYS A 712 -127.36 -55.98 -75.50
N GLN A 713 -128.61 -56.32 -75.77
CA GLN A 713 -129.72 -55.97 -74.84
C GLN A 713 -129.79 -56.91 -73.63
N GLN A 714 -129.46 -58.20 -73.78
CA GLN A 714 -129.44 -59.17 -72.68
C GLN A 714 -128.12 -59.15 -71.87
N GLU A 715 -127.02 -58.82 -72.52
CA GLU A 715 -125.66 -58.80 -71.96
C GLU A 715 -125.27 -57.41 -71.41
N THR A 716 -125.91 -56.30 -71.81
CA THR A 716 -125.74 -55.00 -71.11
C THR A 716 -126.26 -55.05 -69.69
N LEU A 717 -127.34 -55.79 -69.44
CA LEU A 717 -127.95 -55.93 -68.13
C LEU A 717 -127.12 -56.86 -67.21
N MET A 718 -126.59 -57.97 -67.75
CA MET A 718 -125.67 -58.87 -67.04
C MET A 718 -124.28 -58.21 -66.80
N ARG A 719 -123.73 -57.48 -67.78
CA ARG A 719 -122.47 -56.73 -67.62
C ARG A 719 -122.61 -55.54 -66.68
N ALA A 720 -123.76 -54.86 -66.61
CA ALA A 720 -123.96 -53.79 -65.62
C ALA A 720 -123.90 -54.32 -64.18
N MET A 721 -124.41 -55.54 -63.95
CA MET A 721 -124.42 -56.19 -62.64
C MET A 721 -123.05 -56.75 -62.23
N GLU A 722 -122.29 -57.34 -63.16
CA GLU A 722 -120.88 -57.73 -62.96
C GLU A 722 -119.95 -56.50 -62.84
N ALA A 723 -120.19 -55.46 -63.66
CA ALA A 723 -119.45 -54.20 -63.60
C ALA A 723 -119.60 -53.49 -62.26
N CYS A 724 -120.72 -53.64 -61.55
CA CYS A 724 -120.85 -53.07 -60.20
C CYS A 724 -119.92 -53.75 -59.17
N VAL A 725 -119.63 -55.05 -59.32
CA VAL A 725 -118.70 -55.78 -58.46
C VAL A 725 -117.25 -55.42 -58.80
N SER A 726 -116.90 -55.37 -60.09
CA SER A 726 -115.58 -54.90 -60.53
C SER A 726 -115.38 -53.40 -60.31
N HIS A 727 -116.45 -52.59 -60.31
CA HIS A 727 -116.40 -51.18 -59.94
C HIS A 727 -116.13 -51.02 -58.44
N ARG A 728 -116.66 -51.91 -57.59
CA ARG A 728 -116.31 -51.98 -56.17
C ARG A 728 -114.85 -52.37 -55.93
N GLU A 729 -114.36 -53.37 -56.66
CA GLU A 729 -112.95 -53.82 -56.60
C GLU A 729 -111.98 -52.74 -57.13
N THR A 730 -112.36 -52.03 -58.21
CA THR A 730 -111.59 -50.89 -58.70
C THR A 730 -111.70 -49.67 -57.79
N ILE A 731 -112.84 -49.42 -57.13
CA ILE A 731 -112.97 -48.35 -56.12
C ILE A 731 -112.09 -48.65 -54.89
N THR A 732 -111.98 -49.91 -54.44
CA THR A 732 -111.05 -50.26 -53.34
C THR A 732 -109.60 -50.10 -53.77
N ASN A 733 -109.22 -50.58 -54.97
CA ASN A 733 -107.86 -50.41 -55.49
C ASN A 733 -107.54 -48.93 -55.78
N TRP A 734 -108.54 -48.14 -56.18
CA TRP A 734 -108.40 -46.70 -56.38
C TRP A 734 -108.32 -45.96 -55.04
N ALA A 735 -109.06 -46.35 -54.00
CA ALA A 735 -108.93 -45.80 -52.66
C ALA A 735 -107.56 -46.10 -52.02
N GLU A 736 -107.01 -47.29 -52.25
CA GLU A 736 -105.65 -47.67 -51.84
C GLU A 736 -104.58 -46.87 -52.60
N ALA A 737 -104.78 -46.62 -53.90
CA ALA A 737 -103.90 -45.78 -54.72
C ALA A 737 -104.05 -44.26 -54.43
N GLN A 738 -105.25 -43.79 -54.06
CA GLN A 738 -105.55 -42.39 -53.74
C GLN A 738 -104.99 -41.97 -52.37
N SER A 739 -104.70 -42.92 -51.48
CA SER A 739 -104.06 -42.66 -50.18
C SER A 739 -102.59 -42.21 -50.29
N LYS A 740 -101.99 -42.24 -51.50
CA LYS A 740 -100.56 -41.98 -51.74
C LYS A 740 -100.20 -40.75 -52.58
N VAL A 741 -101.14 -39.98 -53.17
CA VAL A 741 -100.80 -38.73 -53.93
C VAL A 741 -101.89 -37.64 -53.86
N ASP A 742 -101.54 -36.47 -53.34
CA ASP A 742 -102.39 -35.28 -53.15
C ASP A 742 -102.54 -34.35 -54.37
N LYS A 743 -103.69 -33.66 -54.43
CA LYS A 743 -104.28 -32.88 -55.56
C LYS A 743 -103.77 -31.43 -55.70
N LYS A 744 -103.79 -30.86 -56.94
CA LYS A 744 -104.65 -29.70 -57.38
C LYS A 744 -104.22 -29.02 -58.73
N ASN A 745 -105.20 -28.50 -59.49
CA ASN A 745 -105.05 -27.64 -60.70
C ASN A 745 -105.98 -26.37 -60.64
N LEU A 746 -105.64 -25.35 -61.45
CA LEU A 746 -105.85 -23.87 -61.34
C LEU A 746 -107.06 -23.22 -62.09
N THR A 747 -107.30 -21.90 -61.91
CA THR A 747 -108.13 -21.05 -62.80
C THR A 747 -107.70 -19.54 -62.90
N LYS A 748 -108.19 -18.85 -63.94
CA LYS A 748 -107.70 -17.68 -64.73
C LYS A 748 -107.38 -16.33 -64.06
N LYS A 749 -107.58 -16.11 -62.74
CA LYS A 749 -107.28 -14.81 -62.07
C LYS A 749 -105.81 -14.69 -61.60
N ASP A 750 -105.09 -15.81 -61.55
CA ASP A 750 -103.69 -15.89 -61.10
C ASP A 750 -102.66 -15.40 -62.13
N PHE A 751 -103.03 -15.28 -63.41
CA PHE A 751 -102.09 -14.82 -64.45
C PHE A 751 -101.80 -13.32 -64.37
N GLN A 752 -102.73 -12.51 -63.84
CA GLN A 752 -102.55 -11.06 -63.75
C GLN A 752 -101.70 -10.67 -62.52
N SER A 753 -101.89 -11.31 -61.35
CA SER A 753 -101.00 -11.07 -60.19
C SER A 753 -99.61 -11.67 -60.40
N LYS A 754 -99.48 -12.79 -61.13
CA LYS A 754 -98.16 -13.31 -61.55
C LYS A 754 -97.44 -12.37 -62.51
N LYS A 755 -98.13 -11.67 -63.41
CA LYS A 755 -97.48 -10.72 -64.34
C LYS A 755 -96.88 -9.51 -63.62
N GLU A 756 -97.56 -8.98 -62.61
CA GLU A 756 -97.07 -7.86 -61.80
C GLU A 756 -95.99 -8.31 -60.79
N GLY A 757 -96.14 -9.50 -60.19
CA GLY A 757 -95.11 -10.11 -59.35
C GLY A 757 -93.83 -10.47 -60.13
N LEU A 758 -93.96 -10.92 -61.39
CA LEU A 758 -92.81 -11.15 -62.27
C LEU A 758 -92.14 -9.84 -62.70
N LYS A 759 -92.89 -8.75 -62.91
CA LYS A 759 -92.28 -7.44 -63.20
C LYS A 759 -91.49 -6.89 -62.01
N LYS A 760 -91.99 -7.03 -60.77
CA LYS A 760 -91.25 -6.65 -59.56
C LYS A 760 -90.01 -7.52 -59.34
N LYS A 761 -90.13 -8.84 -59.48
CA LYS A 761 -88.97 -9.75 -59.42
C LYS A 761 -87.96 -9.47 -60.52
N ILE A 762 -88.40 -9.09 -61.73
CA ILE A 762 -87.47 -8.71 -62.82
C ILE A 762 -86.76 -7.38 -62.49
N MET A 763 -87.42 -6.42 -61.87
CA MET A 763 -86.80 -5.17 -61.41
C MET A 763 -85.79 -5.41 -60.28
N GLU A 764 -86.16 -6.18 -59.25
CA GLU A 764 -85.26 -6.57 -58.16
C GLU A 764 -84.07 -7.39 -58.68
N THR A 765 -84.27 -8.29 -59.64
CA THR A 765 -83.15 -8.99 -60.28
C THR A 765 -82.29 -8.06 -61.13
N ARG A 766 -82.84 -6.97 -61.70
CA ARG A 766 -82.06 -6.00 -62.48
C ARG A 766 -81.25 -5.05 -61.59
N GLU A 767 -81.80 -4.62 -60.45
CA GLU A 767 -81.04 -3.90 -59.42
C GLU A 767 -79.94 -4.78 -58.83
N ASN A 768 -80.25 -6.04 -58.48
CA ASN A 768 -79.23 -6.98 -58.01
C ASN A 768 -78.18 -7.28 -59.09
N ILE A 769 -78.56 -7.34 -60.38
CA ILE A 769 -77.58 -7.47 -61.47
C ILE A 769 -76.74 -6.20 -61.59
N TYR A 770 -77.29 -5.00 -61.38
CA TYR A 770 -76.52 -3.76 -61.41
C TYR A 770 -75.55 -3.67 -60.24
N GLU A 771 -75.99 -4.00 -59.02
CA GLU A 771 -75.14 -4.08 -57.83
C GLU A 771 -74.06 -5.15 -58.00
N CYS A 772 -74.41 -6.35 -58.49
CA CYS A 772 -73.43 -7.38 -58.81
C CYS A 772 -72.45 -6.90 -59.88
N ASN A 773 -72.89 -6.24 -60.95
CA ASN A 773 -71.99 -5.71 -61.98
C ASN A 773 -71.08 -4.59 -61.43
N GLN A 774 -71.57 -3.78 -60.50
CA GLN A 774 -70.78 -2.72 -59.85
C GLN A 774 -69.72 -3.34 -58.93
N THR A 775 -70.08 -4.38 -58.16
CA THR A 775 -69.10 -5.15 -57.37
C THR A 775 -68.10 -5.91 -58.24
N ILE A 776 -68.53 -6.41 -59.41
CA ILE A 776 -67.62 -7.06 -60.37
C ILE A 776 -66.63 -6.04 -60.94
N GLN A 777 -67.07 -4.84 -61.30
CA GLN A 777 -66.15 -3.78 -61.77
C GLN A 777 -65.19 -3.32 -60.68
N GLU A 778 -65.65 -3.20 -59.43
CA GLU A 778 -64.78 -2.90 -58.29
C GLU A 778 -63.75 -4.03 -58.07
N LEU A 779 -64.17 -5.29 -58.15
CA LEU A 779 -63.27 -6.44 -58.06
C LEU A 779 -62.30 -6.54 -59.25
N GLU A 780 -62.72 -6.18 -60.46
CA GLU A 780 -61.87 -6.12 -61.65
C GLU A 780 -60.81 -5.01 -61.51
N THR A 781 -61.16 -3.82 -61.01
CA THR A 781 -60.19 -2.74 -60.76
C THR A 781 -59.22 -3.08 -59.61
N ILE A 782 -59.69 -3.79 -58.58
CA ILE A 782 -58.84 -4.33 -57.51
C ILE A 782 -57.94 -5.43 -58.07
N GLN A 783 -58.44 -6.30 -58.95
CA GLN A 783 -57.64 -7.34 -59.60
C GLN A 783 -56.59 -6.75 -60.54
N GLU A 784 -56.91 -5.70 -61.30
CA GLU A 784 -55.97 -5.01 -62.17
C GLU A 784 -54.86 -4.32 -61.36
N SER A 785 -55.22 -3.61 -60.27
CA SER A 785 -54.22 -2.97 -59.39
C SER A 785 -53.37 -3.97 -58.62
N LEU A 786 -53.95 -5.10 -58.16
CA LEU A 786 -53.20 -6.20 -57.57
C LEU A 786 -52.32 -6.92 -58.61
N SER A 787 -52.76 -7.05 -59.86
CA SER A 787 -51.95 -7.65 -60.92
C SER A 787 -50.78 -6.74 -61.32
N ALA A 788 -50.98 -5.42 -61.30
CA ALA A 788 -49.92 -4.44 -61.54
C ALA A 788 -48.87 -4.49 -60.42
N THR A 789 -49.29 -4.43 -59.15
CA THR A 789 -48.38 -4.55 -58.00
C THR A 789 -47.71 -5.93 -57.93
N PHE A 790 -48.40 -7.00 -58.30
CA PHE A 790 -47.80 -8.34 -58.42
C PHE A 790 -46.76 -8.39 -59.54
N SER A 791 -47.01 -7.74 -60.68
CA SER A 791 -46.05 -7.67 -61.79
C SER A 791 -44.79 -6.87 -61.41
N GLU A 792 -44.94 -5.77 -60.67
CA GLU A 792 -43.83 -4.98 -60.14
C GLU A 792 -43.02 -5.81 -59.13
N LYS A 793 -43.68 -6.47 -58.17
CA LYS A 793 -43.01 -7.34 -57.21
C LYS A 793 -42.35 -8.55 -57.85
N LYS A 794 -42.94 -9.10 -58.92
CA LYS A 794 -42.33 -10.16 -59.72
C LYS A 794 -41.10 -9.67 -60.48
N GLN A 795 -41.12 -8.43 -60.98
CA GLN A 795 -39.96 -7.82 -61.65
C GLN A 795 -38.83 -7.52 -60.67
N GLU A 796 -39.13 -6.99 -59.47
CA GLU A 796 -38.16 -6.82 -58.38
C GLU A 796 -37.58 -8.17 -57.94
N PHE A 797 -38.41 -9.21 -57.82
CA PHE A 797 -37.96 -10.56 -57.49
C PHE A 797 -37.04 -11.14 -58.58
N CYS A 798 -37.38 -10.97 -59.86
CA CYS A 798 -36.50 -11.40 -60.95
C CYS A 798 -35.17 -10.65 -60.96
N GLN A 799 -35.13 -9.37 -60.59
CA GLN A 799 -33.90 -8.59 -60.45
C GLN A 799 -33.05 -9.10 -59.29
N LEU A 800 -33.65 -9.26 -58.10
CA LEU A 800 -32.96 -9.80 -56.93
C LEU A 800 -32.50 -11.24 -57.13
N GLN A 801 -33.25 -12.05 -57.89
CA GLN A 801 -32.86 -13.41 -58.25
C GLN A 801 -31.70 -13.41 -59.24
N ALA A 802 -31.69 -12.51 -60.24
CA ALA A 802 -30.55 -12.36 -61.15
C ALA A 802 -29.28 -11.87 -60.40
N GLU A 803 -29.44 -10.96 -59.43
CA GLU A 803 -28.34 -10.51 -58.57
C GLU A 803 -27.83 -11.65 -57.66
N SER A 804 -28.74 -12.40 -57.04
CA SER A 804 -28.39 -13.58 -56.24
C SER A 804 -27.68 -14.65 -57.07
N ASP A 805 -28.17 -14.91 -58.28
CA ASP A 805 -27.55 -15.86 -59.20
C ASP A 805 -26.16 -15.36 -59.62
N SER A 806 -25.98 -14.06 -59.89
CA SER A 806 -24.66 -13.49 -60.21
C SER A 806 -23.67 -13.61 -59.04
N LEU A 807 -24.12 -13.32 -57.81
CA LEU A 807 -23.29 -13.47 -56.61
C LEU A 807 -22.98 -14.94 -56.31
N SER A 808 -23.90 -15.86 -56.63
CA SER A 808 -23.66 -17.30 -56.51
C SER A 808 -22.59 -17.77 -57.51
N LEU A 809 -22.61 -17.25 -58.75
CA LEU A 809 -21.59 -17.52 -59.76
C LEU A 809 -20.23 -16.96 -59.33
N ASP A 810 -20.19 -15.73 -58.80
CA ASP A 810 -18.95 -15.13 -58.30
C ASP A 810 -18.37 -15.92 -57.11
N MET A 811 -19.23 -16.40 -56.20
CA MET A 811 -18.81 -17.28 -55.11
C MET A 811 -18.28 -18.62 -55.60
N GLU A 812 -18.93 -19.25 -56.58
CA GLU A 812 -18.45 -20.50 -57.18
C GLU A 812 -17.10 -20.30 -57.90
N CYS A 813 -16.93 -19.20 -58.63
CA CYS A 813 -15.67 -18.82 -59.27
C CYS A 813 -14.56 -18.64 -58.22
N LEU A 814 -14.78 -17.85 -57.17
CA LEU A 814 -13.80 -17.62 -56.10
C LEU A 814 -13.48 -18.91 -55.32
N GLN A 815 -14.46 -19.80 -55.10
CA GLN A 815 -14.20 -21.10 -54.48
C GLN A 815 -13.34 -22.00 -55.37
N ASN A 816 -13.57 -21.99 -56.69
CA ASN A 816 -12.77 -22.75 -57.64
C ASN A 816 -11.34 -22.17 -57.75
N GLU A 817 -11.17 -20.85 -57.75
CA GLU A 817 -9.85 -20.20 -57.65
C GLU A 817 -9.13 -20.56 -56.36
N LYS A 818 -9.83 -20.53 -55.21
CA LYS A 818 -9.26 -20.95 -53.93
C LYS A 818 -8.79 -22.41 -53.96
N ARG A 819 -9.59 -23.31 -54.54
CA ARG A 819 -9.23 -24.73 -54.71
C ARG A 819 -8.00 -24.90 -55.61
N TRP A 820 -7.94 -24.15 -56.71
CA TRP A 820 -6.79 -24.18 -57.62
C TRP A 820 -5.51 -23.64 -56.96
N ASN A 821 -5.58 -22.47 -56.31
CA ASN A 821 -4.46 -21.89 -55.57
C ASN A 821 -3.94 -22.83 -54.48
N LEU A 822 -4.82 -23.60 -53.85
CA LEU A 822 -4.44 -24.62 -52.87
C LEU A 822 -3.73 -25.81 -53.54
N LEU A 823 -4.19 -26.26 -54.71
CA LEU A 823 -3.51 -27.29 -55.50
C LEU A 823 -2.13 -26.81 -56.02
N GLU A 824 -2.01 -25.56 -56.45
CA GLU A 824 -0.74 -24.95 -56.84
C GLU A 824 0.21 -24.82 -55.65
N LEU A 825 -0.27 -24.39 -54.48
CA LEU A 825 0.52 -24.37 -53.25
C LEU A 825 1.02 -25.76 -52.89
N VAL A 826 0.17 -26.81 -52.99
CA VAL A 826 0.59 -28.20 -52.75
C VAL A 826 1.63 -28.64 -53.80
N ALA A 827 1.47 -28.27 -55.06
CA ALA A 827 2.45 -28.57 -56.12
C ALA A 827 3.78 -27.84 -55.87
N HIS A 828 3.77 -26.57 -55.47
CA HIS A 828 4.97 -25.81 -55.10
C HIS A 828 5.62 -26.38 -53.84
N GLN A 829 4.85 -26.81 -52.84
CA GLN A 829 5.37 -27.50 -51.66
C GLN A 829 5.98 -28.86 -52.00
N ALA A 830 5.38 -29.61 -52.93
CA ALA A 830 5.94 -30.87 -53.43
C ALA A 830 7.24 -30.62 -54.21
N HIS A 831 7.28 -29.59 -55.06
CA HIS A 831 8.49 -29.18 -55.77
C HIS A 831 9.59 -28.69 -54.81
N GLN A 832 9.23 -27.93 -53.78
CA GLN A 832 10.15 -27.52 -52.71
C GLN A 832 10.70 -28.72 -51.95
N LYS A 833 9.88 -29.73 -51.63
CA LYS A 833 10.32 -30.99 -51.02
C LYS A 833 11.27 -31.76 -51.95
N GLN A 834 11.02 -31.76 -53.26
CA GLN A 834 11.93 -32.36 -54.26
C GLN A 834 13.26 -31.60 -54.34
N LEU A 835 13.24 -30.25 -54.31
CA LEU A 835 14.43 -29.41 -54.26
C LEU A 835 15.21 -29.55 -52.93
N GLN A 836 14.53 -29.75 -51.81
CA GLN A 836 15.14 -30.07 -50.52
C GLN A 836 15.77 -31.46 -50.54
N ALA A 837 15.11 -32.47 -51.11
CA ALA A 837 15.67 -33.80 -51.31
C ALA A 837 16.89 -33.81 -52.25
N LEU A 838 16.93 -32.91 -53.25
CA LEU A 838 18.10 -32.64 -54.10
C LEU A 838 19.25 -32.03 -53.28
N ARG A 839 18.98 -31.02 -52.44
CA ARG A 839 19.99 -30.44 -51.52
C ARG A 839 20.53 -31.46 -50.52
N GLU A 840 19.70 -32.39 -50.07
CA GLU A 840 20.08 -33.47 -49.16
C GLU A 840 20.72 -34.69 -49.86
N GLY A 841 20.85 -34.67 -51.19
CA GLY A 841 21.46 -35.76 -51.98
C GLY A 841 20.63 -37.04 -52.07
N LYS A 842 19.36 -37.04 -51.63
CA LYS A 842 18.47 -38.20 -51.59
C LYS A 842 17.53 -38.31 -52.80
N TYR A 843 17.55 -37.33 -53.70
CA TYR A 843 16.70 -37.31 -54.88
C TYR A 843 17.36 -38.06 -56.04
N THR A 844 16.75 -39.18 -56.46
CA THR A 844 17.12 -39.89 -57.69
C THR A 844 16.45 -39.23 -58.90
N ALA A 845 17.23 -38.58 -59.75
CA ALA A 845 16.72 -38.02 -61.01
C ALA A 845 16.25 -39.16 -61.94
N LEU A 846 14.97 -39.16 -62.32
CA LEU A 846 14.38 -40.19 -63.19
C LEU A 846 14.82 -40.09 -64.66
N CYS A 847 15.48 -38.98 -65.05
CA CYS A 847 16.08 -38.78 -66.38
C CYS A 847 17.50 -38.21 -66.21
N HIS A 848 18.48 -38.77 -66.92
CA HIS A 848 19.90 -38.34 -66.87
C HIS A 848 20.41 -37.71 -68.18
N SER A 849 19.53 -37.54 -69.18
CA SER A 849 19.82 -36.89 -70.47
C SER A 849 18.70 -35.88 -70.78
N GLU A 850 19.04 -34.73 -71.37
CA GLU A 850 18.07 -33.71 -71.81
C GLU A 850 17.02 -34.31 -72.75
N GLU A 851 17.41 -35.22 -73.65
CA GLU A 851 16.49 -35.91 -74.58
C GLU A 851 15.48 -36.82 -73.86
N ALA A 852 15.86 -37.43 -72.74
CA ALA A 852 14.96 -38.26 -71.95
C ALA A 852 14.00 -37.41 -71.10
N CYS A 853 14.42 -36.20 -70.71
CA CYS A 853 13.57 -35.22 -70.05
C CYS A 853 12.51 -34.66 -71.02
N MET A 854 12.94 -34.25 -72.23
CA MET A 854 12.03 -33.77 -73.28
C MET A 854 10.99 -34.82 -73.67
N ASN A 855 11.40 -36.08 -73.86
CA ASN A 855 10.46 -37.16 -74.17
C ASN A 855 9.45 -37.46 -73.04
N GLN A 856 9.81 -37.24 -71.77
CA GLN A 856 8.85 -37.37 -70.67
C GLN A 856 7.93 -36.15 -70.58
N GLN A 857 8.45 -34.97 -70.87
CA GLN A 857 7.67 -33.73 -70.95
C GLN A 857 6.64 -33.80 -72.08
N ASP A 858 7.02 -34.29 -73.26
CA ASP A 858 6.11 -34.52 -74.40
C ASP A 858 5.03 -35.56 -74.08
N LYS A 859 5.37 -36.63 -73.34
CA LYS A 859 4.39 -37.63 -72.87
C LYS A 859 3.42 -37.05 -71.85
N LEU A 860 3.89 -36.17 -70.95
CA LEU A 860 3.04 -35.47 -69.99
C LEU A 860 2.15 -34.45 -70.69
N GLN A 861 2.66 -33.74 -71.70
CA GLN A 861 1.90 -32.80 -72.50
C GLN A 861 0.83 -33.52 -73.35
N GLY A 862 1.16 -34.67 -73.93
CA GLY A 862 0.20 -35.53 -74.63
C GLY A 862 -0.89 -36.07 -73.70
N ARG A 863 -0.53 -36.44 -72.46
CA ARG A 863 -1.52 -36.82 -71.43
C ARG A 863 -2.43 -35.65 -71.05
N LEU A 864 -1.88 -34.46 -70.82
CA LEU A 864 -2.66 -33.26 -70.51
C LEU A 864 -3.60 -32.86 -71.66
N GLN A 865 -3.16 -32.98 -72.91
CA GLN A 865 -4.00 -32.76 -74.09
C GLN A 865 -5.11 -33.81 -74.19
N SER A 866 -4.81 -35.09 -73.94
CA SER A 866 -5.84 -36.15 -73.93
C SER A 866 -6.87 -35.96 -72.80
N ILE A 867 -6.46 -35.51 -71.63
CA ILE A 867 -7.36 -35.18 -70.52
C ILE A 867 -8.22 -33.97 -70.89
N ASN A 868 -7.64 -32.94 -71.52
CA ASN A 868 -8.39 -31.78 -71.98
C ASN A 868 -9.46 -32.15 -73.03
N THR A 869 -9.14 -33.05 -73.97
CA THR A 869 -10.12 -33.56 -74.93
C THR A 869 -11.22 -34.38 -74.28
N ILE A 870 -10.91 -35.17 -73.25
CA ILE A 870 -11.92 -35.94 -72.49
C ILE A 870 -12.82 -34.99 -71.70
N VAL A 871 -12.27 -33.92 -71.10
CA VAL A 871 -13.06 -32.92 -70.37
C VAL A 871 -13.97 -32.14 -71.31
N GLN A 872 -13.51 -31.80 -72.52
CA GLN A 872 -14.35 -31.16 -73.55
C GLN A 872 -15.47 -32.09 -74.04
N GLN A 873 -15.19 -33.39 -74.25
CA GLN A 873 -16.21 -34.38 -74.60
C GLN A 873 -17.26 -34.54 -73.51
N ILE A 874 -16.87 -34.55 -72.23
CA ILE A 874 -17.82 -34.64 -71.10
C ILE A 874 -18.68 -33.36 -70.98
N GLN A 875 -18.12 -32.19 -71.31
CA GLN A 875 -18.89 -30.93 -71.35
C GLN A 875 -19.96 -30.91 -72.45
N GLU A 876 -19.70 -31.57 -73.58
CA GLU A 876 -20.64 -31.69 -74.70
C GLU A 876 -21.71 -32.77 -74.44
N GLU A 877 -21.32 -33.90 -73.83
CA GLU A 877 -22.24 -35.02 -73.55
C GLU A 877 -23.16 -34.79 -72.35
N GLN A 878 -22.77 -33.95 -71.38
CA GLN A 878 -23.57 -33.65 -70.19
C GLN A 878 -23.67 -32.14 -69.88
N PRO A 879 -24.68 -31.43 -70.43
CA PRO A 879 -24.84 -29.98 -70.20
C PRO A 879 -25.13 -29.61 -68.74
N GLN A 880 -25.59 -30.57 -67.92
CA GLN A 880 -25.83 -30.37 -66.49
C GLN A 880 -24.54 -30.21 -65.68
N HIS A 881 -23.42 -30.78 -66.13
CA HIS A 881 -22.12 -30.70 -65.46
C HIS A 881 -21.18 -29.67 -66.10
N GLN A 882 -21.64 -28.96 -67.13
CA GLN A 882 -20.85 -27.97 -67.87
C GLN A 882 -20.32 -26.87 -66.93
N ARG A 883 -21.15 -26.38 -66.00
CA ARG A 883 -20.75 -25.34 -65.02
C ARG A 883 -19.62 -25.80 -64.08
N ALA A 884 -19.68 -27.05 -63.61
CA ALA A 884 -18.67 -27.60 -62.69
C ALA A 884 -17.35 -27.98 -63.38
N LEU A 885 -17.34 -28.15 -64.70
CA LEU A 885 -16.14 -28.55 -65.47
C LEU A 885 -15.54 -27.40 -66.29
N GLN A 886 -16.25 -26.28 -66.46
CA GLN A 886 -15.77 -25.10 -67.19
C GLN A 886 -14.48 -24.53 -66.60
N TRP A 887 -14.36 -24.45 -65.28
CA TRP A 887 -13.13 -23.97 -64.64
C TRP A 887 -11.94 -24.89 -64.97
N LEU A 888 -12.08 -26.21 -64.87
CA LEU A 888 -11.01 -27.16 -65.22
C LEU A 888 -10.54 -27.00 -66.67
N SER A 889 -11.45 -26.76 -67.62
CA SER A 889 -11.08 -26.54 -69.03
C SER A 889 -10.33 -25.22 -69.26
N HIS A 890 -10.69 -24.14 -68.56
CA HIS A 890 -10.00 -22.86 -68.66
C HIS A 890 -8.58 -22.92 -68.08
N TRP A 891 -8.41 -23.59 -66.92
CA TRP A 891 -7.12 -23.71 -66.25
C TRP A 891 -6.18 -24.73 -66.91
N LEU A 892 -6.70 -25.86 -67.42
CA LEU A 892 -5.93 -26.80 -68.26
C LEU A 892 -5.47 -26.13 -69.56
N GLY A 893 -6.33 -25.30 -70.17
CA GLY A 893 -5.97 -24.48 -71.32
C GLY A 893 -4.86 -23.47 -71.03
N SER A 894 -4.93 -22.77 -69.89
CA SER A 894 -3.89 -21.84 -69.43
C SER A 894 -2.53 -22.54 -69.26
N LYS A 895 -2.46 -23.71 -68.60
CA LYS A 895 -1.20 -24.47 -68.46
C LYS A 895 -0.64 -25.00 -69.78
N ILE A 896 -1.49 -25.43 -70.71
CA ILE A 896 -1.05 -25.86 -72.06
C ILE A 896 -0.48 -24.66 -72.86
N SER A 897 -0.96 -23.44 -72.58
CA SER A 897 -0.48 -22.21 -73.22
C SER A 897 0.78 -21.60 -72.59
N LEU A 898 0.93 -21.71 -71.26
CA LEU A 898 2.06 -21.16 -70.49
C LEU A 898 3.40 -21.88 -70.73
N GLU A 899 3.40 -23.09 -71.30
CA GLU A 899 4.64 -23.83 -71.64
C GLU A 899 5.03 -23.72 -73.13
N LYS A 900 4.28 -22.96 -73.93
CA LYS A 900 4.62 -22.62 -75.33
C LYS A 900 5.30 -21.25 -75.49
N ALA A 901 5.38 -20.47 -74.41
CA ALA A 901 6.20 -19.26 -74.31
C ALA A 901 7.43 -19.58 -73.45
#